data_AF-A0A497NQC0-F1
#
_entry.id   AF-A0A497NQC0-F1
#
_cell.length_a   1.000
_cell.length_b   1.000
_cell.length_c   1.000
_cell.angle_alpha   90.00
_cell.angle_beta   90.00
_cell.angle_gamma   90.00
#
_symmetry.space_group_name_H-M   'P 1'
#
loop_
_entity.id
_entity.type
_entity.pdbx_description
1 polymer ?
#
loop_
_entity_poly.entity_id
_entity_poly.type
_entity_poly.pdbx_seq_one_letter_code
_entity_poly.pdbx_strand_id
1 'polypeptide(L)'
;MPDMKAKCVISQILLILLLPVALSPMGYISAQESTAVYGRVIDANTGLPISNATILIWDLNTLVPPKIGRGIYFTDENGEYYVGSPYIKEGHTYYVFAYKGNLSEDPPKVKYVPSMVKNIYFKYSEKKNVSFALLPAALIEVSDSPYIVQSPNPKTLSSTLKVIPKEKVNVTFVDEYGDAPCAWWMRLKRNIIIVPAEIPVILEAKVWFFTGDARKPVDSKAFLIHNGSIPFLLRKGERSSFSLSKTSLSAGVDFLKSKMLIDVSNKIDEAQKIGFVVFDERRMLTKAYNKIAEARSLLERIKRPEKYIDVWMKLREAYETLNFISATLSGKRIIAMSNAIYLPAVMAAFSMTLAFFLFEKEKRKMIASILIFILYSFLLYFIHPGAHIIVDKNLKVFLMSACTSFLVAMLVVFGIPRVWKERTIEGRVSWRSALTIIFSMGKRQIRRRKIRGFFTILSITILILTFTSLTSFGTVFGIVSEGISGKPPSDGVIVKRMMNRMSLLFSPLGTSNREDLSKIMEALSKLGEIERVTFRLKNMPASKPIVRLVNPGNKRSWLIYGILAIDPENEAYYTNIEEAVRGEYLSRSDVQKILIDERVAGIIGVDIGDNVSVEILGTRVTANFTVKGLINGEKYDKLADMDGGPYGPVRILEDGSVRVCNSTEVIIIPLEDALRLQDLVNAKYPERPPQVTVLSEIIFQPGKSVN
;
A
#
# COMPACT_ATOMS: atom_id res chain seq x y z
N MET A 1 109.22 1.39 -12.29
CA MET A 1 108.22 0.34 -12.05
C MET A 1 107.20 0.76 -10.99
N PRO A 2 106.14 1.50 -11.37
CA PRO A 2 104.90 1.46 -10.57
C PRO A 2 103.58 1.49 -11.39
N ASP A 3 103.60 1.27 -12.71
CA ASP A 3 102.40 1.53 -13.55
C ASP A 3 101.53 0.29 -13.89
N MET A 4 101.96 -0.92 -13.52
CA MET A 4 101.22 -2.16 -13.83
C MET A 4 100.33 -2.65 -12.68
N LYS A 5 100.52 -2.15 -11.46
CA LYS A 5 99.71 -2.56 -10.29
C LYS A 5 98.40 -1.76 -10.16
N ALA A 6 98.34 -0.52 -10.63
CA ALA A 6 97.12 0.30 -10.52
C ALA A 6 95.99 -0.17 -11.44
N LYS A 7 96.30 -0.59 -12.69
CA LYS A 7 95.29 -1.08 -13.64
C LYS A 7 94.71 -2.45 -13.25
N CYS A 8 95.50 -3.30 -12.59
CA CYS A 8 95.04 -4.62 -12.14
C CYS A 8 94.10 -4.49 -10.93
N VAL A 9 94.39 -3.57 -10.00
CA VAL A 9 93.53 -3.31 -8.83
C VAL A 9 92.21 -2.65 -9.25
N ILE A 10 92.23 -1.71 -10.20
CA ILE A 10 90.99 -1.09 -10.71
C ILE A 10 90.15 -2.12 -11.48
N SER A 11 90.77 -3.00 -12.27
CA SER A 11 90.05 -4.09 -12.96
C SER A 11 89.47 -5.13 -11.99
N GLN A 12 90.16 -5.44 -10.89
CA GLN A 12 89.66 -6.35 -9.86
C GLN A 12 88.54 -5.71 -9.02
N ILE A 13 88.62 -4.41 -8.72
CA ILE A 13 87.54 -3.68 -8.04
C ILE A 13 86.31 -3.57 -8.93
N LEU A 14 86.47 -3.34 -10.25
CA LEU A 14 85.35 -3.32 -11.19
C LEU A 14 84.68 -4.69 -11.32
N LEU A 15 85.47 -5.79 -11.28
CA LEU A 15 84.95 -7.16 -11.34
C LEU A 15 84.21 -7.56 -10.05
N ILE A 16 84.69 -7.08 -8.89
CA ILE A 16 84.05 -7.32 -7.59
C ILE A 16 82.78 -6.46 -7.42
N LEU A 17 82.73 -5.26 -8.01
CA LEU A 17 81.52 -4.42 -8.03
C LEU A 17 80.46 -4.91 -9.03
N LEU A 18 80.83 -5.70 -10.04
CA LEU A 18 79.89 -6.30 -11.02
C LEU A 18 79.31 -7.65 -10.58
N LEU A 19 79.94 -8.34 -9.62
CA LEU A 19 79.47 -9.63 -9.10
C LEU A 19 78.09 -9.61 -8.40
N PRO A 20 77.61 -8.52 -7.74
CA PRO A 20 76.27 -8.50 -7.16
C PRO A 20 75.16 -8.32 -8.22
N VAL A 21 75.50 -7.89 -9.43
CA VAL A 21 74.53 -7.68 -10.53
C VAL A 21 74.29 -8.98 -11.32
N ALA A 22 75.21 -9.95 -11.25
CA ALA A 22 75.04 -11.27 -11.88
C ALA A 22 74.42 -12.33 -10.94
N LEU A 23 74.29 -12.02 -9.64
CA LEU A 23 73.66 -12.86 -8.62
C LEU A 23 72.45 -12.15 -7.97
N SER A 24 71.66 -11.42 -8.75
CA SER A 24 70.24 -11.37 -8.44
C SER A 24 69.71 -12.81 -8.60
N PRO A 25 68.95 -13.36 -7.64
CA PRO A 25 68.28 -14.63 -7.88
C PRO A 25 67.54 -14.46 -9.21
N MET A 26 67.61 -15.46 -10.10
CA MET A 26 66.55 -15.61 -11.08
C MET A 26 65.27 -15.56 -10.25
N GLY A 27 64.64 -14.40 -10.22
CA GLY A 27 63.29 -14.26 -9.77
C GLY A 27 62.59 -15.22 -10.69
N TYR A 28 62.23 -16.38 -10.16
CA TYR A 28 61.13 -17.12 -10.69
C TYR A 28 60.09 -16.04 -10.94
N ILE A 29 59.81 -15.76 -12.21
CA ILE A 29 58.56 -15.14 -12.59
C ILE A 29 57.55 -16.21 -12.18
N SER A 30 57.25 -16.24 -10.89
CA SER A 30 55.98 -16.71 -10.41
C SER A 30 55.02 -15.85 -11.19
N ALA A 31 54.38 -16.47 -12.20
CA ALA A 31 53.26 -15.86 -12.87
C ALA A 31 52.34 -15.39 -11.75
N GLN A 32 52.32 -14.07 -11.52
CA GLN A 32 51.54 -13.44 -10.47
C GLN A 32 50.14 -14.04 -10.58
N GLU A 33 49.74 -14.87 -9.61
CA GLU A 33 48.56 -15.71 -9.75
C GLU A 33 47.35 -14.78 -9.86
N SER A 34 46.96 -14.49 -11.10
CA SER A 34 45.91 -13.52 -11.34
C SER A 34 44.61 -14.07 -10.80
N THR A 35 43.88 -13.27 -10.02
CA THR A 35 42.51 -13.60 -9.60
C THR A 35 41.68 -14.00 -10.81
N ALA A 36 41.07 -15.17 -10.76
CA ALA A 36 40.27 -15.68 -11.86
C ALA A 36 39.08 -16.53 -11.40
N VAL A 37 38.00 -16.46 -12.16
CA VAL A 37 36.90 -17.42 -12.10
C VAL A 37 37.11 -18.42 -13.23
N TYR A 38 37.06 -19.71 -12.92
CA TYR A 38 37.06 -20.75 -13.93
C TYR A 38 36.06 -21.83 -13.56
N GLY A 39 35.66 -22.66 -14.51
CA GLY A 39 34.76 -23.77 -14.23
C GLY A 39 34.31 -24.48 -15.48
N ARG A 40 33.50 -25.51 -15.28
CA ARG A 40 32.94 -26.32 -16.37
C ARG A 40 31.42 -26.31 -16.34
N VAL A 41 30.81 -26.23 -17.52
CA VAL A 41 29.36 -26.31 -17.71
C VAL A 41 29.00 -27.64 -18.35
N ILE A 42 28.20 -28.43 -17.65
CA ILE A 42 27.77 -29.78 -18.08
C ILE A 42 26.25 -29.88 -18.13
N ASP A 43 25.75 -30.82 -18.94
CA ASP A 43 24.35 -31.22 -18.94
C ASP A 43 24.09 -32.12 -17.74
N ALA A 44 23.12 -31.74 -16.90
CA ALA A 44 22.82 -32.46 -15.66
C ALA A 44 22.28 -33.88 -15.88
N ASN A 45 21.64 -34.17 -17.03
CA ASN A 45 21.04 -35.47 -17.31
C ASN A 45 22.04 -36.42 -17.97
N THR A 46 22.86 -35.90 -18.88
CA THR A 46 23.79 -36.72 -19.69
C THR A 46 25.24 -36.68 -19.20
N GLY A 47 25.61 -35.71 -18.36
CA GLY A 47 26.99 -35.48 -17.92
C GLY A 47 27.93 -34.94 -19.00
N LEU A 48 27.42 -34.68 -20.21
CA LEU A 48 28.20 -34.22 -21.34
C LEU A 48 28.53 -32.72 -21.21
N PRO A 49 29.71 -32.27 -21.69
CA PRO A 49 30.06 -30.86 -21.69
C PRO A 49 29.17 -30.05 -22.62
N ILE A 50 28.80 -28.84 -22.18
CA ILE A 50 28.00 -27.92 -22.96
C ILE A 50 28.91 -26.88 -23.62
N SER A 51 29.17 -27.05 -24.92
CA SER A 51 29.91 -26.07 -25.71
C SER A 51 29.09 -24.81 -26.01
N ASN A 52 29.77 -23.67 -26.10
CA ASN A 52 29.19 -22.35 -26.41
C ASN A 52 28.00 -21.98 -25.49
N ALA A 53 28.11 -22.29 -24.20
CA ALA A 53 27.24 -21.77 -23.15
C ALA A 53 27.69 -20.36 -22.77
N THR A 54 26.75 -19.47 -22.47
CA THR A 54 27.03 -18.10 -22.07
C THR A 54 27.23 -18.01 -20.57
N ILE A 55 28.37 -17.46 -20.16
CA ILE A 55 28.70 -17.12 -18.78
C ILE A 55 28.56 -15.61 -18.60
N LEU A 56 27.64 -15.21 -17.74
CA LEU A 56 27.34 -13.80 -17.44
C LEU A 56 27.82 -13.48 -16.02
N ILE A 57 28.78 -12.58 -15.90
CA ILE A 57 29.42 -12.18 -14.65
C ILE A 57 29.10 -10.71 -14.37
N TRP A 58 28.41 -10.44 -13.27
CA TRP A 58 28.12 -9.10 -12.77
C TRP A 58 29.05 -8.74 -11.63
N ASP A 59 29.70 -7.58 -11.73
CA ASP A 59 30.44 -6.96 -10.64
C ASP A 59 29.50 -6.13 -9.77
N LEU A 60 29.31 -6.55 -8.51
CA LEU A 60 28.40 -5.91 -7.57
C LEU A 60 28.94 -4.59 -7.02
N ASN A 61 30.25 -4.34 -7.14
CA ASN A 61 30.86 -3.11 -6.66
C ASN A 61 30.68 -1.98 -7.68
N THR A 62 30.77 -2.29 -8.98
CA THR A 62 30.67 -1.28 -10.05
C THR A 62 29.31 -1.22 -10.73
N LEU A 63 28.54 -2.33 -10.74
CA LEU A 63 27.21 -2.42 -11.37
C LEU A 63 27.20 -1.93 -12.82
N VAL A 64 28.30 -2.11 -13.53
CA VAL A 64 28.41 -1.79 -14.96
C VAL A 64 27.75 -2.91 -15.77
N PRO A 65 26.83 -2.58 -16.70
CA PRO A 65 26.22 -3.53 -17.63
C PRO A 65 27.25 -4.44 -18.33
N PRO A 66 27.16 -5.78 -18.20
CA PRO A 66 28.06 -6.71 -18.88
C PRO A 66 27.97 -6.58 -20.40
N LYS A 67 29.11 -6.77 -21.07
CA LYS A 67 29.30 -6.79 -22.53
C LYS A 67 30.18 -7.98 -22.91
N ILE A 68 30.15 -8.37 -24.18
CA ILE A 68 31.03 -9.43 -24.72
C ILE A 68 32.49 -9.06 -24.44
N GLY A 69 33.24 -9.99 -23.81
CA GLY A 69 34.63 -9.79 -23.39
C GLY A 69 34.82 -8.97 -22.10
N ARG A 70 33.75 -8.38 -21.54
CA ARG A 70 33.71 -7.68 -20.25
C ARG A 70 32.44 -8.04 -19.49
N GLY A 71 32.45 -9.22 -18.90
CA GLY A 71 31.32 -9.77 -18.13
C GLY A 71 30.41 -10.73 -18.89
N ILE A 72 30.55 -10.88 -20.21
CA ILE A 72 29.91 -11.94 -20.98
C ILE A 72 31.00 -12.76 -21.68
N TYR A 73 31.03 -14.07 -21.40
CA TYR A 73 32.00 -15.04 -21.91
C TYR A 73 31.29 -16.29 -22.41
N PHE A 74 31.98 -17.12 -23.19
CA PHE A 74 31.45 -18.36 -23.75
C PHE A 74 32.33 -19.55 -23.36
N THR A 75 31.72 -20.72 -23.17
CA THR A 75 32.47 -21.97 -22.94
C THR A 75 33.08 -22.52 -24.22
N ASP A 76 34.22 -23.20 -24.08
CA ASP A 76 34.89 -23.91 -25.17
C ASP A 76 34.19 -25.23 -25.56
N GLU A 77 34.81 -26.03 -26.43
CA GLU A 77 34.28 -27.32 -26.87
C GLU A 77 34.15 -28.34 -25.72
N ASN A 78 34.98 -28.21 -24.68
CA ASN A 78 34.97 -29.05 -23.47
C ASN A 78 34.02 -28.52 -22.38
N GLY A 79 33.31 -27.43 -22.65
CA GLY A 79 32.41 -26.77 -21.72
C GLY A 79 33.12 -25.96 -20.64
N GLU A 80 34.41 -25.70 -20.78
CA GLU A 80 35.22 -24.98 -19.81
C GLU A 80 35.25 -23.48 -20.12
N TYR A 81 35.41 -22.66 -19.08
CA TYR A 81 35.60 -21.23 -19.21
C TYR A 81 36.62 -20.73 -18.19
N TYR A 82 37.33 -19.66 -18.57
CA TYR A 82 38.31 -18.98 -17.73
C TYR A 82 38.19 -17.47 -17.90
N VAL A 83 38.03 -16.76 -16.78
CA VAL A 83 37.91 -15.29 -16.75
C VAL A 83 38.82 -14.74 -15.67
N GLY A 84 39.85 -14.00 -16.08
CA GLY A 84 40.79 -13.34 -15.18
C GLY A 84 40.77 -11.81 -15.27
N SER A 85 41.89 -11.21 -14.89
CA SER A 85 42.18 -9.78 -15.10
C SER A 85 42.01 -9.40 -16.60
N PRO A 86 41.49 -8.21 -16.94
CA PRO A 86 41.21 -7.05 -16.07
C PRO A 86 39.78 -6.99 -15.49
N TYR A 87 38.93 -7.99 -15.76
CA TYR A 87 37.52 -7.95 -15.36
C TYR A 87 37.31 -8.39 -13.91
N ILE A 88 37.94 -9.50 -13.52
CA ILE A 88 37.95 -9.96 -12.13
C ILE A 88 39.03 -9.19 -11.36
N LYS A 89 38.61 -8.57 -10.26
CA LYS A 89 39.43 -7.69 -9.41
C LYS A 89 39.40 -8.15 -7.98
N GLU A 90 40.50 -7.93 -7.28
CA GLU A 90 40.61 -8.14 -5.84
C GLU A 90 39.70 -7.15 -5.08
N GLY A 91 39.10 -7.61 -3.99
CA GLY A 91 38.16 -6.83 -3.17
C GLY A 91 36.76 -6.67 -3.76
N HIS A 92 36.48 -7.23 -4.93
CA HIS A 92 35.16 -7.17 -5.57
C HIS A 92 34.32 -8.43 -5.30
N THR A 93 32.99 -8.26 -5.33
CA THR A 93 32.02 -9.36 -5.22
C THR A 93 31.27 -9.53 -6.53
N TYR A 94 31.11 -10.78 -6.98
CA TYR A 94 30.51 -11.10 -8.27
C TYR A 94 29.29 -12.03 -8.16
N TYR A 95 28.35 -11.86 -9.10
CA TYR A 95 27.33 -12.85 -9.43
C TYR A 95 27.65 -13.50 -10.77
N VAL A 96 27.65 -14.83 -10.83
CA VAL A 96 27.96 -15.60 -12.04
C VAL A 96 26.73 -16.42 -12.43
N PHE A 97 26.29 -16.26 -13.67
CA PHE A 97 25.21 -17.01 -14.28
C PHE A 97 25.74 -17.85 -15.44
N ALA A 98 25.18 -19.04 -15.63
CA ALA A 98 25.41 -19.88 -16.80
C ALA A 98 24.07 -20.22 -17.46
N TYR A 99 23.96 -19.99 -18.75
CA TYR A 99 22.80 -20.40 -19.55
C TYR A 99 23.22 -20.68 -21.00
N LYS A 100 22.37 -21.40 -21.74
CA LYS A 100 22.59 -21.64 -23.18
C LYS A 100 21.34 -21.31 -23.97
N GLY A 101 21.48 -20.33 -24.86
CA GLY A 101 20.39 -19.79 -25.64
C GLY A 101 20.55 -18.30 -25.90
N ASN A 102 19.66 -17.74 -26.72
CA ASN A 102 19.59 -16.30 -26.93
C ASN A 102 18.41 -15.73 -26.14
N LEU A 103 18.72 -15.06 -25.02
CA LEU A 103 17.73 -14.40 -24.15
C LEU A 103 17.26 -13.05 -24.71
N SER A 104 17.97 -12.50 -25.71
CA SER A 104 17.65 -11.20 -26.32
C SER A 104 16.73 -11.31 -27.54
N GLU A 105 16.52 -12.52 -28.09
CA GLU A 105 15.52 -12.77 -29.13
C GLU A 105 14.10 -12.74 -28.56
N ASP A 106 13.11 -12.36 -29.38
CA ASP A 106 11.70 -12.31 -29.00
C ASP A 106 10.87 -13.28 -29.86
N PRO A 107 10.42 -14.43 -29.33
CA PRO A 107 10.65 -14.96 -27.99
C PRO A 107 12.07 -15.57 -27.82
N PRO A 108 12.60 -15.64 -26.59
CA PRO A 108 13.95 -16.10 -26.32
C PRO A 108 14.08 -17.59 -26.64
N LYS A 109 15.18 -17.95 -27.31
CA LYS A 109 15.51 -19.33 -27.65
C LYS A 109 16.39 -19.91 -26.55
N VAL A 110 15.77 -20.56 -25.58
CA VAL A 110 16.47 -21.18 -24.45
C VAL A 110 16.58 -22.68 -24.65
N LYS A 111 17.80 -23.22 -24.55
CA LYS A 111 18.06 -24.67 -24.62
C LYS A 111 18.21 -25.30 -23.24
N TYR A 112 18.73 -24.54 -22.28
CA TYR A 112 19.02 -24.98 -20.92
C TYR A 112 18.57 -23.94 -19.89
N VAL A 113 18.09 -24.41 -18.73
CA VAL A 113 17.62 -23.55 -17.64
C VAL A 113 18.82 -22.81 -17.05
N PRO A 114 18.74 -21.49 -16.87
CA PRO A 114 19.82 -20.72 -16.25
C PRO A 114 20.14 -21.23 -14.83
N SER A 115 21.41 -21.20 -14.47
CA SER A 115 21.90 -21.45 -13.11
C SER A 115 22.74 -20.26 -12.62
N MET A 116 22.77 -20.03 -11.31
CA MET A 116 23.41 -18.87 -10.72
C MET A 116 24.17 -19.23 -9.43
N VAL A 117 25.37 -18.69 -9.27
CA VAL A 117 26.13 -18.67 -8.01
C VAL A 117 26.26 -17.22 -7.52
N LYS A 118 25.87 -16.98 -6.27
CA LYS A 118 25.83 -15.66 -5.63
C LYS A 118 27.08 -15.39 -4.78
N ASN A 119 27.42 -14.11 -4.63
CA ASN A 119 28.38 -13.60 -3.65
C ASN A 119 29.80 -14.20 -3.75
N ILE A 120 30.34 -14.27 -4.97
CA ILE A 120 31.72 -14.72 -5.18
C ILE A 120 32.65 -13.55 -4.90
N TYR A 121 33.22 -13.52 -3.71
CA TYR A 121 34.15 -12.49 -3.25
C TYR A 121 35.62 -12.91 -3.44
N PHE A 122 36.49 -12.01 -3.90
CA PHE A 122 37.92 -12.27 -4.05
C PHE A 122 38.75 -11.46 -3.04
N LYS A 123 39.51 -12.16 -2.18
CA LYS A 123 40.36 -11.52 -1.16
C LYS A 123 41.73 -11.12 -1.72
N TYR A 124 42.52 -12.08 -2.21
CA TYR A 124 43.86 -11.85 -2.79
C TYR A 124 44.25 -12.97 -3.76
N SER A 125 44.49 -12.65 -5.03
CA SER A 125 45.12 -13.56 -6.02
C SER A 125 44.55 -15.00 -6.06
N GLU A 126 43.28 -15.17 -5.68
CA GLU A 126 42.58 -16.45 -5.61
C GLU A 126 41.96 -16.81 -6.97
N LYS A 127 42.07 -18.09 -7.35
CA LYS A 127 41.29 -18.67 -8.44
C LYS A 127 40.13 -19.48 -7.85
N LYS A 128 38.91 -19.21 -8.29
CA LYS A 128 37.70 -19.91 -7.79
C LYS A 128 37.06 -20.76 -8.87
N ASN A 129 36.83 -22.03 -8.55
CA ASN A 129 36.06 -22.95 -9.38
C ASN A 129 34.56 -22.70 -9.20
N VAL A 130 33.89 -22.32 -10.28
CA VAL A 130 32.44 -22.10 -10.36
C VAL A 130 31.89 -22.92 -11.52
N SER A 131 31.64 -24.20 -11.27
CA SER A 131 31.09 -25.13 -12.26
C SER A 131 29.56 -25.19 -12.18
N PHE A 132 28.92 -25.46 -13.31
CA PHE A 132 27.46 -25.48 -13.43
C PHE A 132 26.99 -26.79 -14.07
N ALA A 133 25.94 -27.37 -13.50
CA ALA A 133 25.15 -28.41 -14.17
C ALA A 133 23.84 -27.78 -14.62
N LEU A 134 23.52 -27.83 -15.92
CA LEU A 134 22.32 -27.21 -16.48
C LEU A 134 21.31 -28.28 -16.90
N LEU A 135 20.03 -28.02 -16.63
CA LEU A 135 18.93 -28.87 -17.06
C LEU A 135 18.39 -28.41 -18.41
N PRO A 136 17.89 -29.33 -19.27
CA PRO A 136 17.15 -28.94 -20.48
C PRO A 136 15.99 -28.00 -20.14
N ALA A 137 15.76 -26.97 -20.97
CA ALA A 137 14.72 -25.97 -20.72
C ALA A 137 13.47 -26.14 -21.58
N ALA A 138 12.35 -25.68 -21.04
CA ALA A 138 11.13 -25.32 -21.73
C ALA A 138 10.72 -23.89 -21.36
N LEU A 139 9.81 -23.30 -22.14
CA LEU A 139 9.41 -21.90 -21.99
C LEU A 139 7.95 -21.80 -21.58
N ILE A 140 7.66 -20.97 -20.57
CA ILE A 140 6.30 -20.58 -20.21
C ILE A 140 6.18 -19.06 -20.37
N GLU A 141 5.20 -18.63 -21.16
CA GLU A 141 4.88 -17.23 -21.39
C GLU A 141 3.64 -16.80 -20.60
N VAL A 142 3.75 -15.66 -19.93
CA VAL A 142 2.69 -15.02 -19.17
C VAL A 142 1.99 -14.00 -20.07
N SER A 143 0.71 -14.21 -20.35
CA SER A 143 0.01 -13.37 -21.35
C SER A 143 -0.41 -11.99 -20.82
N ASP A 144 -0.57 -11.83 -19.50
CA ASP A 144 -1.20 -10.65 -18.90
C ASP A 144 -0.77 -10.42 -17.43
N SER A 145 -1.20 -9.29 -16.85
CA SER A 145 -0.86 -8.88 -15.48
C SER A 145 -1.88 -9.38 -14.44
N PRO A 146 -1.48 -9.67 -13.20
CA PRO A 146 -2.41 -10.18 -12.18
C PRO A 146 -3.37 -9.09 -11.67
N TYR A 147 -4.60 -9.50 -11.35
CA TYR A 147 -5.58 -8.67 -10.65
C TYR A 147 -5.83 -9.23 -9.25
N ILE A 148 -5.67 -8.39 -8.22
CA ILE A 148 -5.89 -8.78 -6.83
C ILE A 148 -7.16 -8.11 -6.31
N VAL A 149 -8.13 -8.92 -5.90
CA VAL A 149 -9.43 -8.43 -5.39
C VAL A 149 -9.26 -7.61 -4.11
N GLN A 150 -8.26 -7.93 -3.28
CA GLN A 150 -7.93 -7.19 -2.06
C GLN A 150 -7.19 -5.87 -2.32
N SER A 151 -6.69 -5.63 -3.54
CA SER A 151 -6.08 -4.35 -3.91
C SER A 151 -7.17 -3.32 -4.24
N PRO A 152 -7.05 -2.05 -3.79
CA PRO A 152 -7.94 -0.96 -4.16
C PRO A 152 -7.57 -0.35 -5.52
N ASN A 153 -6.51 -0.85 -6.18
CA ASN A 153 -6.08 -0.49 -7.51
C ASN A 153 -5.97 -1.77 -8.37
N PRO A 154 -6.47 -1.77 -9.62
CA PRO A 154 -6.36 -2.92 -10.51
C PRO A 154 -4.90 -3.30 -10.83
N LYS A 155 -3.98 -2.33 -10.87
CA LYS A 155 -2.56 -2.58 -11.10
C LYS A 155 -1.86 -2.99 -9.80
N THR A 156 -0.97 -3.96 -9.92
CA THR A 156 -0.17 -4.51 -8.82
C THR A 156 1.22 -3.88 -8.81
N LEU A 157 1.91 -3.92 -7.66
CA LEU A 157 3.22 -3.30 -7.49
C LEU A 157 4.32 -4.12 -8.14
N SER A 158 4.31 -5.44 -7.86
CA SER A 158 5.25 -6.38 -8.44
C SER A 158 4.71 -7.80 -8.34
N SER A 159 5.00 -8.63 -9.33
CA SER A 159 4.68 -10.04 -9.37
C SER A 159 5.95 -10.87 -9.54
N THR A 160 6.24 -11.69 -8.54
CA THR A 160 7.32 -12.69 -8.60
C THR A 160 6.70 -14.06 -8.89
N LEU A 161 7.28 -14.78 -9.84
CA LEU A 161 6.83 -16.11 -10.25
C LEU A 161 7.92 -17.11 -9.90
N LYS A 162 7.65 -17.97 -8.92
CA LYS A 162 8.57 -18.99 -8.46
C LYS A 162 8.25 -20.35 -9.07
N VAL A 163 9.24 -21.04 -9.60
CA VAL A 163 9.15 -22.37 -10.18
C VAL A 163 9.43 -23.39 -9.08
N ILE A 164 8.46 -24.25 -8.80
CA ILE A 164 8.54 -25.30 -7.78
C ILE A 164 8.44 -26.66 -8.47
N PRO A 165 9.55 -27.39 -8.65
CA PRO A 165 9.52 -28.77 -9.10
C PRO A 165 8.79 -29.65 -8.08
N LYS A 166 7.94 -30.56 -8.54
CA LYS A 166 7.26 -31.53 -7.66
C LYS A 166 8.23 -32.58 -7.12
N GLU A 167 9.28 -32.86 -7.87
CA GLU A 167 10.35 -33.79 -7.52
C GLU A 167 11.58 -33.03 -7.03
N LYS A 168 12.33 -33.62 -6.10
CA LYS A 168 13.54 -32.98 -5.58
C LYS A 168 14.64 -33.00 -6.63
N VAL A 169 14.94 -31.84 -7.20
CA VAL A 169 16.02 -31.64 -8.16
C VAL A 169 17.31 -31.32 -7.39
N ASN A 170 18.34 -32.16 -7.54
CA ASN A 170 19.64 -31.98 -6.86
C ASN A 170 20.57 -30.94 -7.51
N VAL A 171 20.06 -30.19 -8.48
CA VAL A 171 20.81 -29.20 -9.26
C VAL A 171 20.26 -27.81 -8.97
N THR A 172 21.15 -26.85 -8.77
CA THR A 172 20.78 -25.44 -8.59
C THR A 172 20.40 -24.82 -9.93
N PHE A 173 19.24 -24.20 -10.02
CA PHE A 173 18.79 -23.43 -11.18
C PHE A 173 18.06 -22.16 -10.71
N VAL A 174 17.86 -21.21 -11.61
CA VAL A 174 17.08 -20.01 -11.32
C VAL A 174 15.60 -20.37 -11.26
N ASP A 175 15.02 -20.23 -10.07
CA ASP A 175 13.63 -20.58 -9.78
C ASP A 175 12.70 -19.35 -9.72
N GLU A 176 13.21 -18.12 -9.66
CA GLU A 176 12.40 -16.91 -9.54
C GLU A 176 12.46 -16.02 -10.80
N TYR A 177 11.28 -15.71 -11.35
CA TYR A 177 11.04 -14.94 -12.58
C TYR A 177 10.02 -13.80 -12.35
N GLY A 178 9.70 -13.04 -13.39
CA GLY A 178 8.86 -11.83 -13.29
C GLY A 178 9.66 -10.65 -12.74
N ASP A 179 9.20 -10.04 -11.65
CA ASP A 179 9.88 -8.92 -10.98
C ASP A 179 11.04 -9.34 -10.05
N ALA A 180 11.44 -10.61 -10.09
CA ALA A 180 12.55 -11.13 -9.31
C ALA A 180 13.88 -10.45 -9.70
N PRO A 181 14.79 -10.18 -8.73
CA PRO A 181 16.11 -9.67 -9.04
C PRO A 181 16.88 -10.56 -10.03
N CYS A 182 16.72 -11.88 -9.95
CA CYS A 182 17.39 -12.84 -10.83
C CYS A 182 17.04 -12.62 -12.32
N ALA A 183 15.76 -12.41 -12.64
CA ALA A 183 15.32 -12.09 -13.99
C ALA A 183 15.92 -10.76 -14.49
N TRP A 184 16.00 -9.76 -13.61
CA TRP A 184 16.63 -8.47 -13.93
C TRP A 184 18.13 -8.61 -14.25
N TRP A 185 18.88 -9.36 -13.44
CA TRP A 185 20.31 -9.60 -13.70
C TRP A 185 20.55 -10.33 -15.02
N MET A 186 19.64 -11.21 -15.43
CA MET A 186 19.70 -11.91 -16.72
C MET A 186 19.16 -11.09 -17.90
N ARG A 187 18.59 -9.90 -17.64
CA ARG A 187 17.88 -9.06 -18.64
C ARG A 187 16.79 -9.84 -19.38
N LEU A 188 16.01 -10.61 -18.62
CA LEU A 188 14.91 -11.42 -19.14
C LEU A 188 13.59 -10.70 -18.93
N LYS A 189 12.78 -10.62 -20.00
CA LYS A 189 11.42 -10.05 -19.97
C LYS A 189 10.57 -10.64 -18.85
N ARG A 190 9.83 -9.78 -18.15
CA ARG A 190 8.90 -10.12 -17.05
C ARG A 190 7.88 -11.21 -17.37
N ASN A 191 7.46 -11.31 -18.64
CA ASN A 191 6.45 -12.26 -19.09
C ASN A 191 7.02 -13.66 -19.39
N ILE A 192 8.31 -13.89 -19.13
CA ILE A 192 9.00 -15.11 -19.55
C ILE A 192 9.49 -15.87 -18.34
N ILE A 193 9.12 -17.15 -18.29
CA ILE A 193 9.53 -18.10 -17.26
C ILE A 193 10.24 -19.26 -17.96
N ILE A 194 11.43 -19.60 -17.48
CA ILE A 194 12.19 -20.73 -17.98
C ILE A 194 12.04 -21.86 -16.96
N VAL A 195 11.58 -23.02 -17.41
CA VAL A 195 11.33 -24.19 -16.54
C VAL A 195 12.14 -25.39 -17.01
N PRO A 196 12.52 -26.31 -16.11
CA PRO A 196 13.13 -27.57 -16.51
C PRO A 196 12.16 -28.41 -17.35
N ALA A 197 12.67 -28.95 -18.46
CA ALA A 197 11.91 -29.86 -19.30
C ALA A 197 11.82 -31.26 -18.68
N GLU A 198 10.75 -31.98 -19.01
CA GLU A 198 10.45 -33.36 -18.59
C GLU A 198 10.29 -33.55 -17.07
N ILE A 199 10.28 -32.45 -16.31
CA ILE A 199 10.06 -32.45 -14.86
C ILE A 199 8.72 -31.74 -14.58
N PRO A 200 7.81 -32.34 -13.79
CA PRO A 200 6.56 -31.70 -13.43
C PRO A 200 6.80 -30.51 -12.50
N VAL A 201 6.41 -29.31 -12.93
CA VAL A 201 6.59 -28.06 -12.19
C VAL A 201 5.26 -27.37 -11.86
N ILE A 202 5.19 -26.77 -10.68
CA ILE A 202 4.11 -25.89 -10.23
C ILE A 202 4.68 -24.48 -10.13
N LEU A 203 3.93 -23.47 -10.56
CA LEU A 203 4.36 -22.09 -10.41
C LEU A 203 3.66 -21.47 -9.19
N GLU A 204 4.39 -20.75 -8.36
CA GLU A 204 3.84 -19.93 -7.29
C GLU A 204 3.97 -18.45 -7.69
N ALA A 205 2.84 -17.77 -7.85
CA ALA A 205 2.83 -16.32 -8.07
C ALA A 205 2.69 -15.60 -6.73
N LYS A 206 3.70 -14.82 -6.38
CA LYS A 206 3.67 -13.87 -5.25
C LYS A 206 3.50 -12.46 -5.78
N VAL A 207 2.32 -11.89 -5.52
CA VAL A 207 1.92 -10.57 -6.01
C VAL A 207 1.87 -9.59 -4.85
N TRP A 208 2.58 -8.47 -4.99
CA TRP A 208 2.58 -7.35 -4.05
C TRP A 208 1.61 -6.28 -4.51
N PHE A 209 0.83 -5.74 -3.58
CA PHE A 209 -0.22 -4.75 -3.89
C PHE A 209 -0.43 -3.80 -2.71
N PHE A 210 -1.02 -2.63 -2.98
CA PHE A 210 -1.43 -1.70 -1.94
C PHE A 210 -2.69 -2.21 -1.24
N THR A 211 -2.76 -2.12 0.07
CA THR A 211 -3.97 -2.54 0.82
C THR A 211 -5.00 -1.43 0.95
N GLY A 212 -4.55 -0.17 0.93
CA GLY A 212 -5.34 0.99 1.35
C GLY A 212 -5.41 1.19 2.86
N ASP A 213 -4.76 0.34 3.67
CA ASP A 213 -4.66 0.48 5.13
C ASP A 213 -3.36 1.20 5.52
N ALA A 214 -3.51 2.23 6.34
CA ALA A 214 -2.42 3.04 6.87
C ALA A 214 -1.37 2.24 7.65
N ARG A 215 -1.79 1.23 8.40
CA ARG A 215 -0.92 0.44 9.28
C ARG A 215 -0.10 -0.59 8.52
N LYS A 216 -0.58 -1.00 7.36
CA LYS A 216 0.07 -1.99 6.49
C LYS A 216 -0.15 -1.60 5.03
N PRO A 217 0.55 -0.58 4.51
CA PRO A 217 0.26 0.02 3.21
C PRO A 217 0.47 -0.96 2.04
N VAL A 218 1.34 -1.95 2.21
CA VAL A 218 1.66 -2.96 1.21
C VAL A 218 1.48 -4.35 1.80
N ASP A 219 0.85 -5.25 1.04
CA ASP A 219 0.75 -6.66 1.37
C ASP A 219 1.10 -7.53 0.17
N SER A 220 1.28 -8.83 0.41
CA SER A 220 1.54 -9.81 -0.63
C SER A 220 0.57 -10.97 -0.56
N LYS A 221 0.17 -11.47 -1.73
CA LYS A 221 -0.62 -12.69 -1.87
C LYS A 221 0.16 -13.70 -2.71
N ALA A 222 0.32 -14.90 -2.18
CA ALA A 222 0.83 -16.04 -2.92
C ALA A 222 -0.34 -16.94 -3.36
N PHE A 223 -0.30 -17.42 -4.59
CA PHE A 223 -1.20 -18.46 -5.08
C PHE A 223 -0.47 -19.38 -6.07
N LEU A 224 -0.91 -20.64 -6.11
CA LEU A 224 -0.35 -21.67 -6.98
C LEU A 224 -1.04 -21.62 -8.35
N ILE A 225 -0.25 -21.84 -9.39
CA ILE A 225 -0.68 -21.89 -10.79
C ILE A 225 -0.38 -23.29 -11.33
N HIS A 226 -1.41 -23.89 -11.92
CA HIS A 226 -1.38 -25.20 -12.54
C HIS A 226 -1.77 -25.08 -14.02
N ASN A 227 -1.37 -26.06 -14.83
CA ASN A 227 -1.86 -26.19 -16.20
C ASN A 227 -3.23 -26.89 -16.16
N GLY A 228 -4.28 -26.13 -15.85
CA GLY A 228 -5.58 -26.71 -15.49
C GLY A 228 -5.52 -27.35 -14.11
N SER A 229 -5.70 -28.68 -14.04
CA SER A 229 -5.65 -29.43 -12.77
C SER A 229 -4.32 -30.15 -12.52
N ILE A 230 -3.36 -30.05 -13.44
CA ILE A 230 -2.12 -30.84 -13.44
C ILE A 230 -0.91 -29.87 -13.41
N PRO A 231 0.23 -30.26 -12.81
CA PRO A 231 1.49 -29.52 -12.97
C PRO A 231 1.87 -29.34 -14.44
N PHE A 232 2.66 -28.31 -14.74
CA PHE A 232 3.23 -28.14 -16.08
C PHE A 232 4.25 -29.25 -16.33
N LEU A 233 4.05 -30.01 -17.41
CA LEU A 233 4.98 -31.00 -17.90
C LEU A 233 5.26 -30.67 -19.37
N LEU A 234 6.46 -30.17 -19.66
CA LEU A 234 6.84 -29.67 -20.98
C LEU A 234 8.07 -30.42 -21.50
N ARG A 235 8.09 -30.74 -22.79
CA ARG A 235 9.25 -31.32 -23.48
C ARG A 235 10.32 -30.26 -23.73
N LYS A 236 11.54 -30.71 -24.03
CA LYS A 236 12.66 -29.82 -24.33
C LYS A 236 12.32 -28.87 -25.49
N GLY A 237 12.41 -27.57 -25.23
CA GLY A 237 12.09 -26.51 -26.20
C GLY A 237 10.58 -26.30 -26.45
N GLU A 238 9.70 -27.02 -25.76
CA GLU A 238 8.26 -26.81 -25.82
C GLU A 238 7.88 -25.47 -25.18
N ARG A 239 6.78 -24.89 -25.68
CA ARG A 239 6.28 -23.59 -25.26
C ARG A 239 4.85 -23.73 -24.76
N SER A 240 4.58 -23.13 -23.61
CA SER A 240 3.24 -23.02 -23.04
C SER A 240 2.95 -21.58 -22.67
N SER A 241 1.67 -21.20 -22.64
CA SER A 241 1.25 -19.87 -22.22
C SER A 241 0.07 -19.97 -21.28
N PHE A 242 0.02 -19.10 -20.27
CA PHE A 242 -1.14 -19.00 -19.39
C PHE A 242 -1.49 -17.55 -19.08
N SER A 243 -2.78 -17.31 -18.79
CA SER A 243 -3.26 -16.02 -18.31
C SER A 243 -3.15 -15.96 -16.79
N LEU A 244 -2.30 -15.04 -16.32
CA LEU A 244 -2.13 -14.72 -14.91
C LEU A 244 -3.33 -13.93 -14.36
N SER A 245 -4.00 -13.11 -15.18
CA SER A 245 -5.27 -12.46 -14.78
C SER A 245 -6.33 -13.50 -14.43
N LYS A 246 -6.50 -14.52 -15.29
CA LYS A 246 -7.53 -15.54 -15.08
C LYS A 246 -7.29 -16.33 -13.79
N THR A 247 -6.05 -16.76 -13.56
CA THR A 247 -5.69 -17.52 -12.35
C THR A 247 -5.81 -16.67 -11.08
N SER A 248 -5.34 -15.41 -11.11
CA SER A 248 -5.44 -14.50 -9.97
C SER A 248 -6.89 -14.16 -9.61
N LEU A 249 -7.75 -13.89 -10.60
CA LEU A 249 -9.17 -13.65 -10.39
C LEU A 249 -9.91 -14.90 -9.92
N SER A 250 -9.57 -16.08 -10.43
CA SER A 250 -10.13 -17.35 -9.93
C SER A 250 -9.79 -17.56 -8.46
N ALA A 251 -8.53 -17.35 -8.08
CA ALA A 251 -8.12 -17.39 -6.67
C ALA A 251 -8.85 -16.33 -5.82
N GLY A 252 -9.16 -15.17 -6.41
CA GLY A 252 -10.00 -14.14 -5.81
C GLY A 252 -11.44 -14.60 -5.56
N VAL A 253 -12.08 -15.24 -6.55
CA VAL A 253 -13.41 -15.84 -6.42
C VAL A 253 -13.43 -16.88 -5.30
N ASP A 254 -12.44 -17.78 -5.29
CA ASP A 254 -12.34 -18.83 -4.28
C ASP A 254 -12.13 -18.23 -2.89
N PHE A 255 -11.27 -17.22 -2.75
CA PHE A 255 -11.07 -16.50 -1.49
C PHE A 255 -12.37 -15.85 -0.98
N LEU A 256 -13.12 -15.16 -1.84
CA LEU A 256 -14.38 -14.53 -1.44
C LEU A 256 -15.42 -15.58 -1.05
N LYS A 257 -15.60 -16.63 -1.87
CA LYS A 257 -16.64 -17.64 -1.67
C LYS A 257 -16.36 -18.56 -0.49
N SER A 258 -15.15 -19.11 -0.39
CA SER A 258 -14.81 -20.15 0.59
C SER A 258 -14.39 -19.61 1.94
N LYS A 259 -13.90 -18.36 2.02
CA LYS A 259 -13.39 -17.80 3.26
C LYS A 259 -14.24 -16.63 3.73
N MET A 260 -14.32 -15.57 2.92
CA MET A 260 -14.88 -14.30 3.38
C MET A 260 -16.40 -14.35 3.53
N LEU A 261 -17.11 -14.95 2.59
CA LEU A 261 -18.56 -15.06 2.64
C LEU A 261 -19.03 -15.92 3.81
N ILE A 262 -18.32 -17.03 4.07
CA ILE A 262 -18.60 -17.90 5.22
C ILE A 262 -18.33 -17.16 6.54
N ASP A 263 -17.20 -16.46 6.65
CA ASP A 263 -16.87 -15.66 7.85
C ASP A 263 -17.93 -14.58 8.12
N VAL A 264 -18.31 -13.81 7.10
CA VAL A 264 -19.33 -12.76 7.23
C VAL A 264 -20.71 -13.36 7.53
N SER A 265 -21.08 -14.47 6.90
CA SER A 265 -22.34 -15.19 7.21
C SER A 265 -22.37 -15.63 8.66
N ASN A 266 -21.29 -16.24 9.16
CA ASN A 266 -21.19 -16.66 10.56
C ASN A 266 -21.31 -15.48 11.53
N LYS A 267 -20.69 -14.34 11.20
CA LYS A 267 -20.82 -13.11 12.00
C LYS A 267 -22.25 -12.55 11.99
N ILE A 268 -22.95 -12.60 10.86
CA ILE A 268 -24.37 -12.21 10.77
C ILE A 268 -25.21 -13.15 11.65
N ASP A 269 -25.00 -14.46 11.55
CA ASP A 269 -25.75 -15.45 12.33
C ASP A 269 -25.47 -15.33 13.84
N GLU A 270 -24.22 -15.06 14.25
CA GLU A 270 -23.87 -14.75 15.64
C GLU A 270 -24.58 -13.47 16.11
N ALA A 271 -24.54 -12.41 15.32
CA ALA A 271 -25.22 -11.16 15.65
C ALA A 271 -26.73 -11.34 15.78
N GLN A 272 -27.35 -12.11 14.89
CA GLN A 272 -28.79 -12.41 14.94
C GLN A 272 -29.14 -13.23 16.19
N LYS A 273 -28.32 -14.23 16.56
CA LYS A 273 -28.51 -15.02 17.80
C LYS A 273 -28.45 -14.16 19.05
N ILE A 274 -27.59 -13.15 19.07
CA ILE A 274 -27.46 -12.19 20.17
C ILE A 274 -28.65 -11.22 20.22
N GLY A 275 -29.43 -11.09 19.14
CA GLY A 275 -30.61 -10.23 19.06
C GLY A 275 -30.42 -8.95 18.24
N PHE A 276 -29.34 -8.82 17.45
CA PHE A 276 -29.19 -7.71 16.51
C PHE A 276 -30.10 -7.88 15.28
N VAL A 277 -30.67 -6.76 14.84
CA VAL A 277 -31.38 -6.69 13.56
C VAL A 277 -30.37 -6.58 12.43
N VAL A 278 -30.37 -7.60 11.54
CA VAL A 278 -29.38 -7.78 10.47
C VAL A 278 -30.00 -7.96 9.07
N PHE A 279 -31.24 -7.49 8.87
CA PHE A 279 -31.96 -7.67 7.61
C PHE A 279 -31.24 -7.04 6.41
N ASP A 280 -30.71 -5.83 6.57
CA ASP A 280 -29.98 -5.14 5.52
C ASP A 280 -28.66 -5.82 5.21
N GLU A 281 -27.90 -6.22 6.24
CA GLU A 281 -26.66 -6.97 6.09
C GLU A 281 -26.89 -8.31 5.36
N ARG A 282 -28.00 -9.00 5.66
CA ARG A 282 -28.37 -10.25 4.98
C ARG A 282 -28.74 -10.01 3.52
N ARG A 283 -29.46 -8.93 3.22
CA ARG A 283 -29.77 -8.52 1.84
C ARG A 283 -28.48 -8.16 1.07
N MET A 284 -27.56 -7.44 1.70
CA MET A 284 -26.25 -7.10 1.12
C MET A 284 -25.39 -8.35 0.90
N LEU A 285 -25.39 -9.31 1.82
CA LEU A 285 -24.71 -10.60 1.67
C LEU A 285 -25.23 -11.36 0.44
N THR A 286 -26.55 -11.44 0.25
CA THR A 286 -27.15 -12.08 -0.93
C THR A 286 -26.76 -11.36 -2.22
N LYS A 287 -26.75 -10.01 -2.23
CA LYS A 287 -26.27 -9.23 -3.37
C LYS A 287 -24.80 -9.52 -3.69
N ALA A 288 -23.94 -9.60 -2.68
CA ALA A 288 -22.53 -9.92 -2.84
C ALA A 288 -22.34 -11.35 -3.38
N TYR A 289 -23.10 -12.33 -2.88
CA TYR A 289 -23.10 -13.70 -3.40
C TYR A 289 -23.45 -13.74 -4.89
N ASN A 290 -24.52 -13.07 -5.29
CA ASN A 290 -24.95 -13.01 -6.69
C ASN A 290 -23.89 -12.36 -7.59
N LYS A 291 -23.25 -11.27 -7.14
CA LYS A 291 -22.14 -10.63 -7.86
C LYS A 291 -20.93 -11.54 -8.02
N ILE A 292 -20.57 -12.32 -6.99
CA ILE A 292 -19.47 -13.30 -7.06
C ILE A 292 -19.81 -14.41 -8.07
N ALA A 293 -21.05 -14.92 -8.05
CA ALA A 293 -21.50 -15.93 -9.01
C ALA A 293 -21.49 -15.40 -10.46
N GLU A 294 -21.98 -14.17 -10.67
CA GLU A 294 -21.95 -13.48 -11.96
C GLU A 294 -20.50 -13.30 -12.44
N ALA A 295 -19.62 -12.78 -11.60
CA ALA A 295 -18.21 -12.58 -11.91
C ALA A 295 -17.50 -13.90 -12.28
N ARG A 296 -17.80 -15.01 -11.60
CA ARG A 296 -17.29 -16.34 -11.97
C ARG A 296 -17.74 -16.76 -13.36
N SER A 297 -19.03 -16.57 -13.67
CA SER A 297 -19.58 -16.91 -15.00
C SER A 297 -18.95 -16.06 -16.12
N LEU A 298 -18.65 -14.79 -15.84
CA LEU A 298 -17.97 -13.88 -16.76
C LEU A 298 -16.51 -14.30 -16.96
N LEU A 299 -15.81 -14.69 -15.90
CA LEU A 299 -14.42 -15.14 -15.94
C LEU A 299 -14.22 -16.33 -16.89
N GLU A 300 -15.19 -17.25 -16.95
CA GLU A 300 -15.16 -18.42 -17.83
C GLU A 300 -15.39 -18.06 -19.31
N ARG A 301 -16.11 -16.97 -19.59
CA ARG A 301 -16.49 -16.53 -20.95
C ARG A 301 -15.48 -15.58 -21.60
N ILE A 302 -14.58 -14.97 -20.82
CA ILE A 302 -13.65 -13.95 -21.32
C ILE A 302 -12.52 -14.60 -22.13
N LYS A 303 -12.33 -14.07 -23.34
CA LYS A 303 -11.20 -14.40 -24.24
C LYS A 303 -10.22 -13.24 -24.45
N ARG A 304 -10.58 -12.01 -24.06
CA ARG A 304 -9.76 -10.80 -24.25
C ARG A 304 -9.27 -10.26 -22.90
N PRO A 305 -7.99 -9.88 -22.78
CA PRO A 305 -7.40 -9.47 -21.50
C PRO A 305 -8.02 -8.18 -20.93
N GLU A 306 -8.46 -7.27 -21.80
CA GLU A 306 -9.05 -5.99 -21.39
C GLU A 306 -10.34 -6.13 -20.57
N LYS A 307 -11.11 -7.21 -20.77
CA LYS A 307 -12.38 -7.43 -20.06
C LYS A 307 -12.20 -8.00 -18.65
N TYR A 308 -10.98 -8.38 -18.26
CA TYR A 308 -10.71 -8.85 -16.89
C TYR A 308 -10.90 -7.75 -15.85
N ILE A 309 -10.77 -6.47 -16.25
CA ILE A 309 -11.05 -5.34 -15.37
C ILE A 309 -12.50 -5.34 -14.87
N ASP A 310 -13.47 -5.71 -15.72
CA ASP A 310 -14.89 -5.74 -15.36
C ASP A 310 -15.18 -6.81 -14.30
N VAL A 311 -14.50 -7.96 -14.41
CA VAL A 311 -14.59 -9.03 -13.42
C VAL A 311 -13.95 -8.59 -12.11
N TRP A 312 -12.76 -7.97 -12.18
CA TRP A 312 -12.10 -7.41 -11.00
C TRP A 312 -12.99 -6.38 -10.29
N MET A 313 -13.63 -5.47 -11.04
CA MET A 313 -14.54 -4.45 -10.47
C MET A 313 -15.72 -5.10 -9.74
N LYS A 314 -16.39 -6.10 -10.36
CA LYS A 314 -17.50 -6.82 -9.71
C LYS A 314 -17.06 -7.58 -8.45
N LEU A 315 -15.90 -8.24 -8.49
CA LEU A 315 -15.35 -8.93 -7.31
C LEU A 315 -14.92 -7.95 -6.23
N ARG A 316 -14.35 -6.80 -6.60
CA ARG A 316 -13.95 -5.74 -5.67
C ARG A 316 -15.17 -5.14 -4.97
N GLU A 317 -16.23 -4.86 -5.72
CA GLU A 317 -17.48 -4.37 -5.13
C GLU A 317 -18.07 -5.38 -4.12
N ALA A 318 -18.04 -6.68 -4.46
CA ALA A 318 -18.44 -7.72 -3.53
C ALA A 318 -17.53 -7.79 -2.29
N TYR A 319 -16.21 -7.68 -2.47
CA TYR A 319 -15.23 -7.61 -1.37
C TYR A 319 -15.49 -6.44 -0.43
N GLU A 320 -15.71 -5.24 -0.97
CA GLU A 320 -16.03 -4.04 -0.18
C GLU A 320 -17.36 -4.18 0.54
N THR A 321 -18.38 -4.74 -0.12
CA THR A 321 -19.67 -5.00 0.52
C THR A 321 -19.51 -5.93 1.72
N LEU A 322 -18.73 -7.00 1.59
CA LEU A 322 -18.45 -7.94 2.68
C LEU A 322 -17.66 -7.29 3.83
N ASN A 323 -16.63 -6.49 3.51
CA ASN A 323 -15.88 -5.73 4.50
C ASN A 323 -16.77 -4.73 5.24
N PHE A 324 -17.61 -4.01 4.50
CA PHE A 324 -18.57 -3.04 5.03
C PHE A 324 -19.56 -3.70 6.00
N ILE A 325 -20.10 -4.87 5.65
CA ILE A 325 -20.94 -5.66 6.57
C ILE A 325 -20.16 -6.00 7.85
N SER A 326 -18.94 -6.55 7.71
CA SER A 326 -18.13 -6.93 8.88
C SER A 326 -17.80 -5.73 9.78
N ALA A 327 -17.49 -4.57 9.19
CA ALA A 327 -17.24 -3.32 9.91
C ALA A 327 -18.50 -2.81 10.60
N THR A 328 -19.64 -2.83 9.90
CA THR A 328 -20.95 -2.41 10.44
C THR A 328 -21.36 -3.26 11.63
N LEU A 329 -21.24 -4.59 11.54
CA LEU A 329 -21.53 -5.50 12.65
C LEU A 329 -20.60 -5.26 13.85
N SER A 330 -19.32 -5.03 13.60
CA SER A 330 -18.34 -4.72 14.65
C SER A 330 -18.68 -3.39 15.34
N GLY A 331 -19.06 -2.37 14.57
CA GLY A 331 -19.51 -1.08 15.08
C GLY A 331 -20.81 -1.18 15.88
N LYS A 332 -21.84 -1.86 15.37
CA LYS A 332 -23.10 -2.15 16.09
C LYS A 332 -22.82 -2.82 17.43
N ARG A 333 -21.87 -3.78 17.47
CA ARG A 333 -21.45 -4.46 18.69
C ARG A 333 -20.82 -3.50 19.71
N ILE A 334 -19.91 -2.62 19.28
CA ILE A 334 -19.24 -1.64 20.16
C ILE A 334 -20.23 -0.60 20.70
N ILE A 335 -21.11 -0.08 19.84
CA ILE A 335 -22.13 0.91 20.22
C ILE A 335 -23.10 0.29 21.24
N ALA A 336 -23.60 -0.92 20.97
CA ALA A 336 -24.51 -1.62 21.87
C ALA A 336 -23.87 -1.92 23.22
N MET A 337 -22.60 -2.35 23.25
CA MET A 337 -21.84 -2.50 24.50
C MET A 337 -21.79 -1.17 25.26
N SER A 338 -21.38 -0.09 24.59
CA SER A 338 -21.25 1.22 25.22
C SER A 338 -22.58 1.70 25.83
N ASN A 339 -23.69 1.56 25.09
CA ASN A 339 -25.03 1.93 25.58
C ASN A 339 -25.47 1.10 26.79
N ALA A 340 -25.12 -0.19 26.83
CA ALA A 340 -25.46 -1.06 27.95
C ALA A 340 -24.75 -0.70 29.26
N ILE A 341 -23.64 0.06 29.22
CA ILE A 341 -22.97 0.59 30.42
C ILE A 341 -23.76 1.76 31.03
N TYR A 342 -24.38 2.61 30.21
CA TYR A 342 -25.10 3.81 30.68
C TYR A 342 -26.59 3.58 30.94
N LEU A 343 -27.23 2.61 30.26
CA LEU A 343 -28.64 2.29 30.44
C LEU A 343 -29.06 2.00 31.89
N PRO A 344 -28.24 1.33 32.74
CA PRO A 344 -28.56 1.13 34.15
C PRO A 344 -28.82 2.43 34.92
N ALA A 345 -28.19 3.56 34.58
CA ALA A 345 -28.46 4.85 35.20
C ALA A 345 -29.89 5.34 34.90
N VAL A 346 -30.31 5.23 33.64
CA VAL A 346 -31.67 5.57 33.21
C VAL A 346 -32.69 4.64 33.89
N MET A 347 -32.41 3.34 33.94
CA MET A 347 -33.27 2.35 34.61
C MET A 347 -33.38 2.57 36.12
N ALA A 348 -32.30 3.00 36.78
CA ALA A 348 -32.32 3.36 38.19
C ALA A 348 -33.25 4.55 38.46
N ALA A 349 -33.17 5.60 37.63
CA ALA A 349 -34.07 6.75 37.72
C ALA A 349 -35.54 6.34 37.51
N PHE A 350 -35.84 5.54 36.48
CA PHE A 350 -37.20 5.03 36.24
C PHE A 350 -37.71 4.11 37.36
N SER A 351 -36.84 3.27 37.91
CA SER A 351 -37.20 2.42 39.04
C SER A 351 -37.60 3.25 40.26
N MET A 352 -36.84 4.32 40.55
CA MET A 352 -37.16 5.26 41.61
C MET A 352 -38.49 5.96 41.36
N THR A 353 -38.70 6.54 40.17
CA THR A 353 -39.96 7.26 39.88
C THR A 353 -41.17 6.33 39.96
N LEU A 354 -41.07 5.10 39.44
CA LEU A 354 -42.13 4.10 39.50
C LEU A 354 -42.40 3.64 40.94
N ALA A 355 -41.37 3.42 41.75
CA ALA A 355 -41.53 3.08 43.16
C ALA A 355 -42.20 4.20 43.97
N PHE A 356 -41.83 5.46 43.69
CA PHE A 356 -42.49 6.64 44.27
C PHE A 356 -43.94 6.78 43.82
N PHE A 357 -44.28 6.35 42.61
CA PHE A 357 -45.64 6.32 42.11
C PHE A 357 -46.48 5.22 42.78
N LEU A 358 -45.94 4.00 42.90
CA LEU A 358 -46.67 2.85 43.43
C LEU A 358 -46.89 2.93 44.94
N PHE A 359 -45.90 3.37 45.73
CA PHE A 359 -45.94 3.33 47.19
C PHE A 359 -45.86 4.71 47.85
N GLU A 360 -46.43 4.86 49.05
CA GLU A 360 -46.40 6.11 49.83
C GLU A 360 -45.40 6.05 50.98
N LYS A 361 -45.39 4.93 51.73
CA LYS A 361 -44.46 4.71 52.83
C LYS A 361 -43.03 4.65 52.32
N GLU A 362 -42.13 5.39 52.96
CA GLU A 362 -40.73 5.54 52.54
C GLU A 362 -39.99 4.18 52.47
N LYS A 363 -40.17 3.32 53.48
CA LYS A 363 -39.61 1.95 53.48
C LYS A 363 -40.11 1.11 52.30
N ARG A 364 -41.39 1.24 51.94
CA ARG A 364 -41.97 0.49 50.81
C ARG A 364 -41.48 1.03 49.47
N LYS A 365 -41.25 2.34 49.34
CA LYS A 365 -40.64 2.94 48.14
C LYS A 365 -39.23 2.38 47.90
N MET A 366 -38.41 2.32 48.96
CA MET A 366 -37.04 1.81 48.88
C MET A 366 -37.01 0.34 48.44
N ILE A 367 -37.81 -0.53 49.07
CA ILE A 367 -37.90 -1.95 48.70
C ILE A 367 -38.42 -2.10 47.27
N ALA A 368 -39.48 -1.37 46.92
CA ALA A 368 -40.05 -1.43 45.57
C ALA A 368 -39.05 -0.98 44.50
N SER A 369 -38.26 0.07 44.74
CA SER A 369 -37.23 0.51 43.79
C SER A 369 -36.11 -0.52 43.60
N ILE A 370 -35.77 -1.30 44.63
CA ILE A 370 -34.79 -2.38 44.49
C ILE A 370 -35.39 -3.48 43.61
N LEU A 371 -36.61 -3.93 43.91
CA LEU A 371 -37.27 -5.00 43.15
C LEU A 371 -37.51 -4.61 41.69
N ILE A 372 -38.00 -3.39 41.43
CA ILE A 372 -38.24 -2.89 40.07
C ILE A 372 -36.91 -2.75 39.31
N PHE A 373 -35.84 -2.32 39.97
CA PHE A 373 -34.53 -2.18 39.34
C PHE A 373 -33.91 -3.55 38.97
N ILE A 374 -34.05 -4.55 39.86
CA ILE A 374 -33.65 -5.93 39.55
C ILE A 374 -34.45 -6.47 38.36
N LEU A 375 -35.76 -6.24 38.35
CA LEU A 375 -36.63 -6.63 37.24
C LEU A 375 -36.21 -5.96 35.93
N TYR A 376 -35.95 -4.65 35.93
CA TYR A 376 -35.48 -3.94 34.74
C TYR A 376 -34.10 -4.41 34.28
N SER A 377 -33.18 -4.69 35.21
CA SER A 377 -31.85 -5.24 34.87
C SER A 377 -31.96 -6.63 34.24
N PHE A 378 -32.88 -7.46 34.75
CA PHE A 378 -33.19 -8.77 34.16
C PHE A 378 -33.79 -8.63 32.76
N LEU A 379 -34.80 -7.75 32.60
CA LEU A 379 -35.38 -7.46 31.28
C LEU A 379 -34.36 -6.91 30.31
N LEU A 380 -33.43 -6.07 30.78
CA LEU A 380 -32.36 -5.50 29.97
C LEU A 380 -31.47 -6.58 29.36
N TYR A 381 -31.14 -7.61 30.14
CA TYR A 381 -30.32 -8.73 29.67
C TYR A 381 -30.95 -9.47 28.49
N PHE A 382 -32.27 -9.70 28.51
CA PHE A 382 -32.97 -10.42 27.43
C PHE A 382 -33.33 -9.55 26.23
N ILE A 383 -33.64 -8.27 26.46
CA ILE A 383 -34.16 -7.39 25.40
C ILE A 383 -33.01 -6.66 24.68
N HIS A 384 -31.92 -6.32 25.38
CA HIS A 384 -30.86 -5.49 24.82
C HIS A 384 -29.59 -6.33 24.50
N PRO A 385 -29.22 -6.48 23.22
CA PRO A 385 -28.10 -7.33 22.81
C PRO A 385 -26.77 -6.88 23.40
N GLY A 386 -26.58 -5.58 23.61
CA GLY A 386 -25.37 -5.05 24.25
C GLY A 386 -25.22 -5.48 25.71
N ALA A 387 -26.33 -5.68 26.43
CA ALA A 387 -26.30 -6.11 27.82
C ALA A 387 -25.95 -7.61 27.90
N HIS A 388 -26.53 -8.43 27.03
CA HIS A 388 -26.16 -9.84 26.87
C HIS A 388 -24.65 -9.99 26.62
N ILE A 389 -24.08 -9.22 25.68
CA ILE A 389 -22.66 -9.34 25.34
C ILE A 389 -21.73 -8.90 26.48
N ILE A 390 -22.04 -7.81 27.18
CA ILE A 390 -21.20 -7.35 28.30
C ILE A 390 -21.30 -8.32 29.47
N VAL A 391 -22.48 -8.84 29.77
CA VAL A 391 -22.66 -9.80 30.85
C VAL A 391 -21.82 -11.06 30.60
N ASP A 392 -21.84 -11.59 29.37
CA ASP A 392 -21.04 -12.77 29.01
C ASP A 392 -19.53 -12.51 29.04
N LYS A 393 -19.09 -11.35 28.54
CA LYS A 393 -17.65 -11.04 28.45
C LYS A 393 -17.04 -10.48 29.74
N ASN A 394 -17.79 -9.65 30.45
CA ASN A 394 -17.32 -8.80 31.54
C ASN A 394 -18.45 -8.44 32.52
N LEU A 395 -19.05 -9.46 33.14
CA LEU A 395 -20.10 -9.30 34.17
C LEU A 395 -19.73 -8.26 35.26
N LYS A 396 -18.45 -8.20 35.67
CA LYS A 396 -17.97 -7.25 36.68
C LYS A 396 -18.20 -5.79 36.28
N VAL A 397 -17.94 -5.44 35.01
CA VAL A 397 -18.11 -4.07 34.52
C VAL A 397 -19.58 -3.68 34.50
N PHE A 398 -20.45 -4.59 34.04
CA PHE A 398 -21.89 -4.36 34.06
C PHE A 398 -22.43 -4.19 35.50
N LEU A 399 -22.09 -5.10 36.41
CA LEU A 399 -22.52 -5.02 37.81
C LEU A 399 -22.00 -3.76 38.50
N MET A 400 -20.74 -3.39 38.32
CA MET A 400 -20.21 -2.14 38.88
C MET A 400 -20.96 -0.92 38.35
N SER A 401 -21.23 -0.86 37.04
CA SER A 401 -21.99 0.24 36.43
C SER A 401 -23.42 0.31 36.98
N ALA A 402 -24.10 -0.84 37.12
CA ALA A 402 -25.47 -0.93 37.61
C ALA A 402 -25.56 -0.58 39.11
N CYS A 403 -24.68 -1.12 39.94
CA CYS A 403 -24.63 -0.81 41.37
C CYS A 403 -24.30 0.67 41.60
N THR A 404 -23.30 1.22 40.91
CA THR A 404 -22.93 2.63 41.03
C THR A 404 -24.08 3.53 40.60
N SER A 405 -24.70 3.22 39.46
CA SER A 405 -25.87 3.94 38.94
C SER A 405 -27.03 3.94 39.93
N PHE A 406 -27.35 2.79 40.51
CA PHE A 406 -28.44 2.66 41.48
C PHE A 406 -28.14 3.39 42.79
N LEU A 407 -26.92 3.27 43.32
CA LEU A 407 -26.48 3.94 44.54
C LEU A 407 -26.53 5.47 44.38
N VAL A 408 -26.03 6.00 43.26
CA VAL A 408 -26.10 7.43 42.96
C VAL A 408 -27.55 7.91 42.87
N ALA A 409 -28.41 7.21 42.12
CA ALA A 409 -29.82 7.57 42.02
C ALA A 409 -30.52 7.54 43.39
N MET A 410 -30.19 6.54 44.21
CA MET A 410 -30.72 6.40 45.57
C MET A 410 -30.27 7.54 46.49
N LEU A 411 -28.99 7.90 46.45
CA LEU A 411 -28.44 9.03 47.22
C LEU A 411 -29.07 10.36 46.81
N VAL A 412 -29.26 10.59 45.50
CA VAL A 412 -29.90 11.80 44.99
C VAL A 412 -31.35 11.89 45.47
N VAL A 413 -32.11 10.80 45.37
CA VAL A 413 -33.56 10.82 45.65
C VAL A 413 -33.88 10.78 47.16
N PHE A 414 -33.12 10.04 47.96
CA PHE A 414 -33.38 9.88 49.40
C PHE A 414 -32.40 10.63 50.30
N GLY A 415 -31.17 10.90 49.84
CA GLY A 415 -30.12 11.55 50.62
C GLY A 415 -30.21 13.08 50.58
N ILE A 416 -30.29 13.68 49.39
CA ILE A 416 -30.32 15.15 49.23
C ILE A 416 -31.48 15.80 50.01
N PRO A 417 -32.72 15.28 49.97
CA PRO A 417 -33.83 15.88 50.72
C PRO A 417 -33.67 15.82 52.25
N ARG A 418 -32.85 14.91 52.77
CA ARG A 418 -32.62 14.77 54.22
C ARG A 418 -31.55 15.73 54.74
N VAL A 419 -30.55 16.03 53.92
CA VAL A 419 -29.41 16.88 54.29
C VAL A 419 -29.71 18.35 54.02
N TRP A 420 -30.47 18.66 52.98
CA TRP A 420 -30.78 20.03 52.57
C TRP A 420 -32.21 20.43 52.97
N LYS A 421 -32.43 20.66 54.26
CA LYS A 421 -33.69 21.24 54.76
C LYS A 421 -33.75 22.72 54.41
N GLU A 422 -34.78 23.10 53.65
CA GLU A 422 -35.06 24.49 53.28
C GLU A 422 -35.49 25.28 54.54
N ARG A 423 -34.88 26.45 54.78
CA ARG A 423 -35.35 27.35 55.85
C ARG A 423 -36.72 27.88 55.44
N THR A 424 -37.75 27.49 56.19
CA THR A 424 -39.12 27.97 56.02
C THR A 424 -39.20 29.45 56.37
N ILE A 425 -39.35 30.32 55.36
CA ILE A 425 -39.72 31.73 55.56
C ILE A 425 -41.23 31.80 55.34
N GLU A 426 -41.98 32.21 56.38
CA GLU A 426 -43.44 32.35 56.33
C GLU A 426 -43.87 33.32 55.21
N GLY A 427 -44.90 32.94 54.46
CA GLY A 427 -45.60 33.82 53.52
C GLY A 427 -45.24 33.72 52.03
N ARG A 428 -44.21 32.96 51.63
CA ARG A 428 -43.99 32.63 50.19
C ARG A 428 -44.06 31.12 49.98
N VAL A 429 -44.97 30.68 49.11
CA VAL A 429 -45.00 29.28 48.68
C VAL A 429 -43.74 29.03 47.86
N SER A 430 -42.74 28.40 48.48
CA SER A 430 -41.54 27.89 47.79
C SER A 430 -41.99 27.08 46.57
N TRP A 431 -41.41 27.36 45.39
CA TRP A 431 -41.71 26.64 44.14
C TRP A 431 -41.60 25.12 44.31
N ARG A 432 -40.70 24.64 45.20
CA ARG A 432 -40.57 23.21 45.55
C ARG A 432 -41.80 22.69 46.29
N SER A 433 -42.35 23.45 47.23
CA SER A 433 -43.57 23.07 47.96
C SER A 433 -44.78 22.98 47.03
N ALA A 434 -44.99 24.00 46.18
CA ALA A 434 -46.05 23.98 45.18
C ALA A 434 -45.91 22.79 44.22
N LEU A 435 -44.70 22.53 43.73
CA LEU A 435 -44.41 21.40 42.84
C LEU A 435 -44.72 20.05 43.52
N THR A 436 -44.32 19.86 44.78
CA THR A 436 -44.62 18.63 45.52
C THR A 436 -46.12 18.41 45.75
N ILE A 437 -46.88 19.49 46.00
CA ILE A 437 -48.35 19.45 46.14
C ILE A 437 -48.99 19.06 44.81
N ILE A 438 -48.59 19.70 43.71
CA ILE A 438 -49.10 19.42 42.36
C ILE A 438 -48.81 17.96 41.95
N PHE A 439 -47.58 17.47 42.15
CA PHE A 439 -47.22 16.08 41.87
C PHE A 439 -47.98 15.08 42.75
N SER A 440 -48.16 15.38 44.03
CA SER A 440 -48.96 14.56 44.95
C SER A 440 -50.43 14.49 44.51
N MET A 441 -51.00 15.62 44.11
CA MET A 441 -52.37 15.72 43.62
C MET A 441 -52.55 14.97 42.29
N GLY A 442 -51.61 15.12 41.36
CA GLY A 442 -51.56 14.35 40.10
C GLY A 442 -51.47 12.84 40.33
N LYS A 443 -50.56 12.40 41.21
CA LYS A 443 -50.45 10.98 41.62
C LYS A 443 -51.77 10.45 42.17
N ARG A 444 -52.44 11.19 43.05
CA ARG A 444 -53.72 10.79 43.67
C ARG A 444 -54.82 10.65 42.62
N GLN A 445 -54.84 11.50 41.59
CA GLN A 445 -55.78 11.42 40.47
C GLN A 445 -55.54 10.19 39.58
N ILE A 446 -54.29 9.91 39.20
CA ILE A 446 -53.96 8.73 38.39
C ILE A 446 -54.31 7.44 39.14
N ARG A 447 -54.06 7.38 40.46
CA ARG A 447 -54.40 6.22 41.29
C ARG A 447 -55.92 6.02 41.48
N ARG A 448 -56.74 7.08 41.43
CA ARG A 448 -58.21 6.93 41.44
C ARG A 448 -58.71 6.19 40.19
N ARG A 449 -58.12 6.46 39.03
CA ARG A 449 -58.46 5.82 37.75
C ARG A 449 -57.44 4.74 37.36
N LYS A 450 -57.32 3.71 38.21
CA LYS A 450 -56.28 2.67 38.14
C LYS A 450 -56.07 2.07 36.75
N ILE A 451 -57.15 1.71 36.06
CA ILE A 451 -57.08 1.07 34.73
C ILE A 451 -56.52 2.05 33.69
N ARG A 452 -57.04 3.27 33.64
CA ARG A 452 -56.60 4.30 32.69
C ARG A 452 -55.15 4.74 32.95
N GLY A 453 -54.77 4.87 34.22
CA GLY A 453 -53.40 5.17 34.62
C GLY A 453 -52.40 4.06 34.25
N PHE A 454 -52.79 2.81 34.44
CA PHE A 454 -51.96 1.66 34.07
C PHE A 454 -51.68 1.61 32.57
N PHE A 455 -52.73 1.67 31.73
CA PHE A 455 -52.55 1.59 30.27
C PHE A 455 -51.78 2.78 29.69
N THR A 456 -51.93 3.98 30.25
CA THR A 456 -51.16 5.15 29.80
C THR A 456 -49.67 5.03 30.16
N ILE A 457 -49.34 4.62 31.38
CA ILE A 457 -47.95 4.39 31.79
C ILE A 457 -47.33 3.24 30.98
N LEU A 458 -48.06 2.14 30.79
CA LEU A 458 -47.61 1.01 29.98
C LEU A 458 -47.34 1.43 28.53
N SER A 459 -48.25 2.17 27.91
CA SER A 459 -48.10 2.67 26.54
C SER A 459 -46.87 3.56 26.37
N ILE A 460 -46.65 4.51 27.27
CA ILE A 460 -45.47 5.39 27.26
C ILE A 460 -44.19 4.56 27.46
N THR A 461 -44.21 3.58 28.37
CA THR A 461 -43.06 2.71 28.62
C THR A 461 -42.71 1.90 27.38
N ILE A 462 -43.70 1.29 26.72
CA ILE A 462 -43.49 0.57 25.46
C ILE A 462 -42.95 1.51 24.39
N LEU A 463 -43.51 2.72 24.24
CA LEU A 463 -43.05 3.70 23.26
C LEU A 463 -41.58 4.06 23.50
N ILE A 464 -41.20 4.38 24.74
CA ILE A 464 -39.81 4.71 25.09
C ILE A 464 -38.90 3.51 24.85
N LEU A 465 -39.25 2.31 25.34
CA LEU A 465 -38.44 1.11 25.13
C LEU A 465 -38.26 0.82 23.64
N THR A 466 -39.31 0.94 22.84
CA THR A 466 -39.27 0.73 21.39
C THR A 466 -38.37 1.76 20.70
N PHE A 467 -38.51 3.04 21.05
CA PHE A 467 -37.70 4.11 20.48
C PHE A 467 -36.22 3.96 20.86
N THR A 468 -35.92 3.72 22.14
CA THR A 468 -34.54 3.56 22.66
C THR A 468 -33.86 2.33 22.06
N SER A 469 -34.63 1.26 21.88
CA SER A 469 -34.22 0.03 21.18
C SER A 469 -33.91 0.33 19.70
N LEU A 470 -34.84 0.98 18.98
CA LEU A 470 -34.66 1.36 17.58
C LEU A 470 -33.46 2.27 17.36
N THR A 471 -33.25 3.30 18.20
CA THR A 471 -32.12 4.21 18.09
C THR A 471 -30.78 3.55 18.41
N SER A 472 -30.77 2.52 19.26
CA SER A 472 -29.56 1.74 19.57
C SER A 472 -29.21 0.73 18.47
N PHE A 473 -30.18 0.34 17.64
CA PHE A 473 -30.02 -0.62 16.55
C PHE A 473 -29.82 0.01 15.17
N GLY A 474 -30.37 1.22 14.97
CA GLY A 474 -30.50 1.87 13.66
C GLY A 474 -29.31 2.70 13.19
N THR A 475 -28.16 2.71 13.89
CA THR A 475 -26.98 3.43 13.41
C THR A 475 -26.38 2.70 12.21
N VAL A 476 -26.81 3.10 11.01
CA VAL A 476 -26.22 2.67 9.75
C VAL A 476 -24.90 3.42 9.59
N PHE A 477 -23.80 2.68 9.38
CA PHE A 477 -22.56 3.28 8.89
C PHE A 477 -22.84 3.78 7.48
N GLY A 478 -22.88 5.09 7.30
CA GLY A 478 -23.25 5.72 6.04
C GLY A 478 -22.20 6.72 5.57
N ILE A 479 -22.50 7.35 4.44
CA ILE A 479 -21.78 8.54 4.00
C ILE A 479 -22.10 9.65 5.00
N VAL A 480 -21.07 10.15 5.68
CA VAL A 480 -21.18 11.29 6.58
C VAL A 480 -20.81 12.53 5.80
N SER A 481 -21.73 13.48 5.71
CA SER A 481 -21.43 14.83 5.24
C SER A 481 -21.09 15.69 6.44
N GLU A 482 -19.94 16.36 6.42
CA GLU A 482 -19.48 17.21 7.49
C GLU A 482 -18.91 18.49 6.86
N GLY A 483 -19.32 19.64 7.39
CA GLY A 483 -18.74 20.91 6.98
C GLY A 483 -17.32 21.03 7.52
N ILE A 484 -16.34 21.13 6.64
CA ILE A 484 -14.94 21.38 7.04
C ILE A 484 -14.78 22.88 7.30
N SER A 485 -14.01 23.23 8.33
CA SER A 485 -13.67 24.62 8.61
C SER A 485 -12.64 25.10 7.60
N GLY A 486 -13.04 25.99 6.69
CA GLY A 486 -12.18 26.57 5.67
C GLY A 486 -13.02 27.21 4.57
N LYS A 487 -12.59 28.35 4.05
CA LYS A 487 -13.15 28.89 2.81
C LYS A 487 -12.32 28.34 1.66
N PRO A 488 -12.85 27.45 0.81
CA PRO A 488 -12.10 26.96 -0.34
C PRO A 488 -11.78 28.14 -1.28
N PRO A 489 -10.65 28.10 -2.01
CA PRO A 489 -10.31 29.14 -2.97
C PRO A 489 -11.34 29.24 -4.11
N SER A 490 -11.98 28.12 -4.43
CA SER A 490 -12.89 27.95 -5.58
C SER A 490 -13.89 26.83 -5.35
N ASP A 491 -14.99 26.83 -6.11
CA ASP A 491 -15.97 25.74 -6.11
C ASP A 491 -15.50 24.53 -6.94
N GLY A 492 -15.67 23.33 -6.40
CA GLY A 492 -15.38 22.07 -7.09
C GLY A 492 -15.40 20.86 -6.15
N VAL A 493 -15.12 19.69 -6.71
CA VAL A 493 -15.09 18.40 -6.02
C VAL A 493 -13.70 17.82 -6.12
N ILE A 494 -13.09 17.54 -4.96
CA ILE A 494 -11.82 16.82 -4.85
C ILE A 494 -12.07 15.37 -4.44
N VAL A 495 -11.54 14.44 -5.23
CA VAL A 495 -11.54 13.01 -4.92
C VAL A 495 -10.12 12.61 -4.55
N LYS A 496 -9.95 12.13 -3.31
CA LYS A 496 -8.68 11.62 -2.80
C LYS A 496 -8.89 10.45 -1.86
N ARG A 497 -7.89 9.58 -1.76
CA ARG A 497 -7.92 8.42 -0.84
C ARG A 497 -7.07 8.73 0.38
N MET A 498 -7.74 9.10 1.47
CA MET A 498 -7.10 9.46 2.73
C MET A 498 -6.88 8.23 3.62
N MET A 499 -5.71 8.15 4.28
CA MET A 499 -5.43 7.11 5.27
C MET A 499 -6.17 7.35 6.59
N ASN A 500 -6.26 8.61 7.02
CA ASN A 500 -7.01 9.08 8.19
C ASN A 500 -7.38 10.54 7.95
N ARG A 501 -8.46 11.04 8.58
CA ARG A 501 -8.90 12.45 8.50
C ARG A 501 -7.78 13.44 8.80
N MET A 502 -6.94 13.13 9.80
CA MET A 502 -5.83 13.99 10.23
C MET A 502 -4.48 13.66 9.57
N SER A 503 -4.42 12.61 8.73
CA SER A 503 -3.17 12.18 8.13
C SER A 503 -2.89 12.91 6.82
N LEU A 504 -1.69 13.45 6.67
CA LEU A 504 -1.18 13.98 5.41
C LEU A 504 -0.83 12.88 4.39
N LEU A 505 -0.65 11.63 4.85
CA LEU A 505 -0.39 10.50 3.96
C LEU A 505 -1.65 10.11 3.18
N PHE A 506 -1.45 9.86 1.89
CA PHE A 506 -2.48 9.43 0.97
C PHE A 506 -2.13 8.05 0.38
N SER A 507 -3.16 7.36 -0.11
CA SER A 507 -2.97 6.19 -0.97
C SER A 507 -3.24 6.59 -2.42
N PRO A 508 -2.46 6.10 -3.39
CA PRO A 508 -2.68 6.44 -4.80
C PRO A 508 -4.06 5.97 -5.26
N LEU A 509 -4.69 6.79 -6.10
CA LEU A 509 -5.93 6.49 -6.81
C LEU A 509 -5.68 5.60 -8.05
N GLY A 510 -4.48 5.71 -8.63
CA GLY A 510 -4.12 5.04 -9.88
C GLY A 510 -2.64 5.18 -10.21
N THR A 511 -2.23 4.70 -11.39
CA THR A 511 -0.88 4.88 -11.91
C THR A 511 -0.78 6.11 -12.82
N SER A 512 0.43 6.61 -13.05
CA SER A 512 0.73 7.73 -13.95
C SER A 512 0.77 7.29 -15.43
N ASN A 513 -0.26 6.58 -15.90
CA ASN A 513 -0.33 6.12 -17.30
C ASN A 513 -1.41 6.90 -18.06
N ARG A 514 -1.10 7.33 -19.28
CA ARG A 514 -2.02 8.12 -20.12
C ARG A 514 -3.35 7.41 -20.38
N GLU A 515 -3.32 6.11 -20.65
CA GLU A 515 -4.51 5.28 -20.88
C GLU A 515 -5.42 5.16 -19.65
N ASP A 516 -4.84 5.16 -18.44
CA ASP A 516 -5.62 5.08 -17.20
C ASP A 516 -6.35 6.41 -16.97
N LEU A 517 -5.64 7.53 -17.16
CA LEU A 517 -6.22 8.87 -17.03
C LEU A 517 -7.33 9.11 -18.05
N SER A 518 -7.17 8.64 -19.29
CA SER A 518 -8.22 8.75 -20.32
C SER A 518 -9.47 7.92 -19.97
N LYS A 519 -9.31 6.72 -19.41
CA LYS A 519 -10.43 5.90 -18.94
C LYS A 519 -11.17 6.54 -17.78
N ILE A 520 -10.44 7.16 -16.86
CA ILE A 520 -11.04 7.91 -15.74
C ILE A 520 -11.81 9.11 -16.29
N MET A 521 -11.23 9.86 -17.23
CA MET A 521 -11.91 10.97 -17.90
C MET A 521 -13.20 10.51 -18.60
N GLU A 522 -13.15 9.38 -19.32
CA GLU A 522 -14.33 8.79 -19.95
C GLU A 522 -15.40 8.40 -18.91
N ALA A 523 -14.99 7.78 -17.80
CA ALA A 523 -15.91 7.43 -16.72
C ALA A 523 -16.54 8.68 -16.07
N LEU A 524 -15.77 9.75 -15.87
CA LEU A 524 -16.27 11.02 -15.36
C LEU A 524 -17.26 11.67 -16.34
N SER A 525 -16.96 11.67 -17.63
CA SER A 525 -17.87 12.21 -18.66
C SER A 525 -19.22 11.49 -18.72
N LYS A 526 -19.28 10.23 -18.29
CA LYS A 526 -20.53 9.45 -18.20
C LYS A 526 -21.36 9.77 -16.96
N LEU A 527 -20.76 10.36 -15.92
CA LEU A 527 -21.44 10.69 -14.66
C LEU A 527 -22.30 11.95 -14.78
N GLY A 528 -22.05 12.81 -15.77
CA GLY A 528 -22.85 14.00 -16.05
C GLY A 528 -22.04 15.07 -16.79
N GLU A 529 -22.60 16.27 -16.88
CA GLU A 529 -21.87 17.46 -17.32
C GLU A 529 -20.82 17.79 -16.25
N ILE A 530 -19.54 17.58 -16.56
CA ILE A 530 -18.43 17.89 -15.67
C ILE A 530 -17.48 18.83 -16.42
N GLU A 531 -17.12 19.92 -15.77
CA GLU A 531 -16.21 20.94 -16.31
C GLU A 531 -14.86 20.90 -15.57
N ARG A 532 -13.81 21.39 -16.24
CA ARG A 532 -12.48 21.68 -15.65
C ARG A 532 -11.83 20.52 -14.88
N VAL A 533 -11.92 19.31 -15.42
CA VAL A 533 -11.26 18.13 -14.81
C VAL A 533 -9.74 18.30 -14.81
N THR A 534 -9.11 18.20 -13.64
CA THR A 534 -7.65 18.16 -13.47
C THR A 534 -7.22 16.94 -12.67
N PHE A 535 -6.01 16.46 -12.98
CA PHE A 535 -5.36 15.36 -12.29
C PHE A 535 -4.07 15.84 -11.65
N ARG A 536 -3.82 15.42 -10.41
CA ARG A 536 -2.54 15.69 -9.74
C ARG A 536 -1.74 14.41 -9.57
N LEU A 537 -0.56 14.37 -10.17
CA LEU A 537 0.40 13.30 -9.93
C LEU A 537 1.42 13.77 -8.90
N LYS A 538 1.55 13.01 -7.82
CA LYS A 538 2.53 13.26 -6.76
C LYS A 538 3.46 12.05 -6.66
N ASN A 539 4.70 12.25 -6.21
CA ASN A 539 5.54 11.12 -5.81
C ASN A 539 5.01 10.47 -4.53
N MET A 540 5.40 9.21 -4.29
CA MET A 540 5.17 8.58 -2.99
C MET A 540 6.02 9.26 -1.91
N PRO A 541 5.47 9.51 -0.71
CA PRO A 541 6.24 10.07 0.40
C PRO A 541 7.44 9.19 0.76
N ALA A 542 8.63 9.79 0.78
CA ALA A 542 9.88 9.11 1.10
C ALA A 542 10.76 9.98 2.00
N SER A 543 11.66 9.35 2.75
CA SER A 543 12.68 10.06 3.55
C SER A 543 13.93 10.42 2.75
N LYS A 544 14.13 9.78 1.60
CA LYS A 544 15.23 10.05 0.68
C LYS A 544 14.78 10.99 -0.45
N PRO A 545 15.68 11.83 -0.98
CA PRO A 545 15.37 12.66 -2.14
C PRO A 545 15.11 11.79 -3.37
N ILE A 546 14.22 12.28 -4.24
CA ILE A 546 13.74 11.56 -5.43
C ILE A 546 14.36 12.13 -6.69
N VAL A 547 14.63 13.43 -6.70
CA VAL A 547 15.19 14.13 -7.84
C VAL A 547 16.41 14.93 -7.41
N ARG A 548 17.41 14.95 -8.29
CA ARG A 548 18.53 15.88 -8.22
C ARG A 548 18.44 16.84 -9.40
N LEU A 549 18.29 18.12 -9.09
CA LEU A 549 18.41 19.19 -10.08
C LEU A 549 19.89 19.50 -10.29
N VAL A 550 20.34 19.56 -11.53
CA VAL A 550 21.73 19.86 -11.89
C VAL A 550 21.75 20.95 -12.94
N ASN A 551 22.54 22.00 -12.73
CA ASN A 551 22.81 22.96 -13.79
C ASN A 551 23.94 22.40 -14.70
N PRO A 552 23.69 22.26 -16.01
CA PRO A 552 24.66 21.69 -16.94
C PRO A 552 25.93 22.53 -17.11
N GLY A 553 25.85 23.85 -16.91
CA GLY A 553 26.97 24.78 -17.07
C GLY A 553 27.96 24.77 -15.91
N ASN A 554 27.47 24.85 -14.67
CA ASN A 554 28.33 24.98 -13.47
C ASN A 554 28.40 23.72 -12.60
N LYS A 555 27.65 22.66 -12.94
CA LYS A 555 27.55 21.39 -12.21
C LYS A 555 27.08 21.51 -10.76
N ARG A 556 26.53 22.65 -10.34
CA ARG A 556 25.87 22.78 -9.04
C ARG A 556 24.59 21.96 -9.05
N SER A 557 24.25 21.39 -7.90
CA SER A 557 23.06 20.55 -7.79
C SER A 557 22.30 20.76 -6.48
N TRP A 558 21.01 20.46 -6.52
CA TRP A 558 20.11 20.53 -5.37
C TRP A 558 19.22 19.30 -5.31
N LEU A 559 18.82 18.90 -4.09
CA LEU A 559 18.04 17.70 -3.84
C LEU A 559 16.57 18.05 -3.61
N ILE A 560 15.69 17.33 -4.30
CA ILE A 560 14.24 17.53 -4.29
C ILE A 560 13.56 16.27 -3.75
N TYR A 561 12.59 16.47 -2.86
CA TYR A 561 11.85 15.41 -2.17
C TYR A 561 10.43 15.23 -2.72
N GLY A 562 9.88 16.28 -3.34
CA GLY A 562 8.53 16.32 -3.89
C GLY A 562 8.51 16.61 -5.40
N ILE A 563 7.75 15.83 -6.15
CA ILE A 563 7.36 16.14 -7.53
C ILE A 563 5.85 16.34 -7.52
N LEU A 564 5.41 17.48 -8.05
CA LEU A 564 4.01 17.79 -8.23
C LEU A 564 3.75 18.04 -9.73
N ALA A 565 2.99 17.14 -10.37
CA ALA A 565 2.58 17.31 -11.75
C ALA A 565 1.11 17.73 -11.82
N ILE A 566 0.85 18.82 -12.55
CA ILE A 566 -0.45 19.48 -12.61
C ILE A 566 -0.84 19.80 -14.05
N ASP A 567 -2.14 19.94 -14.30
CA ASP A 567 -2.65 20.64 -15.49
C ASP A 567 -2.69 22.15 -15.18
N PRO A 568 -1.79 22.98 -15.73
CA PRO A 568 -1.61 24.34 -15.27
C PRO A 568 -2.87 25.20 -15.32
N GLU A 569 -3.62 25.14 -16.43
CA GLU A 569 -4.80 25.99 -16.67
C GLU A 569 -5.93 25.69 -15.68
N ASN A 570 -6.23 24.41 -15.48
CA ASN A 570 -7.29 24.02 -14.56
C ASN A 570 -6.84 24.17 -13.10
N GLU A 571 -5.57 23.89 -12.78
CA GLU A 571 -5.05 23.98 -11.42
C GLU A 571 -5.00 25.42 -10.90
N ALA A 572 -4.72 26.39 -11.78
CA ALA A 572 -4.71 27.82 -11.43
C ALA A 572 -6.08 28.27 -10.89
N TYR A 573 -7.18 27.78 -11.48
CA TYR A 573 -8.54 28.05 -11.01
C TYR A 573 -8.80 27.52 -9.59
N TYR A 574 -8.18 26.41 -9.20
CA TYR A 574 -8.49 25.74 -7.93
C TYR A 574 -7.65 26.20 -6.73
N THR A 575 -6.44 26.71 -6.96
CA THR A 575 -5.43 26.91 -5.89
C THR A 575 -4.76 28.28 -5.90
N ASN A 576 -5.02 29.13 -6.90
CA ASN A 576 -4.36 30.42 -7.11
C ASN A 576 -2.82 30.35 -7.10
N ILE A 577 -2.25 29.18 -7.44
CA ILE A 577 -0.79 28.96 -7.43
C ILE A 577 -0.03 29.94 -8.34
N GLU A 578 -0.70 30.46 -9.37
CA GLU A 578 -0.16 31.50 -10.25
C GLU A 578 0.34 32.74 -9.50
N GLU A 579 -0.33 33.13 -8.40
CA GLU A 579 0.06 34.30 -7.60
C GLU A 579 1.37 34.09 -6.82
N ALA A 580 1.74 32.83 -6.60
CA ALA A 580 2.98 32.43 -5.94
C ALA A 580 4.17 32.36 -6.91
N VAL A 581 3.95 32.48 -8.22
CA VAL A 581 5.01 32.38 -9.24
C VAL A 581 5.43 33.76 -9.72
N ARG A 582 6.75 33.99 -9.73
CA ARG A 582 7.40 35.16 -10.34
C ARG A 582 7.87 34.77 -11.75
N GLY A 583 7.46 35.54 -12.75
CA GLY A 583 7.71 35.24 -14.16
C GLY A 583 6.45 34.75 -14.85
N GLU A 584 6.59 33.85 -15.83
CA GLU A 584 5.45 33.26 -16.53
C GLU A 584 5.02 31.94 -15.88
N TYR A 585 3.73 31.81 -15.62
CA TYR A 585 3.14 30.55 -15.17
C TYR A 585 3.09 29.50 -16.31
N LEU A 586 2.99 28.22 -15.94
CA LEU A 586 2.93 27.11 -16.91
C LEU A 586 1.63 27.17 -17.73
N SER A 587 1.69 26.75 -19.00
CA SER A 587 0.53 26.57 -19.89
C SER A 587 0.47 25.12 -20.39
N ARG A 588 -0.69 24.67 -20.90
CA ARG A 588 -0.82 23.29 -21.43
C ARG A 588 0.07 23.00 -22.63
N SER A 589 0.38 24.02 -23.42
CA SER A 589 1.28 23.94 -24.58
C SER A 589 2.76 23.88 -24.20
N ASP A 590 3.11 24.12 -22.94
CA ASP A 590 4.48 24.06 -22.49
C ASP A 590 4.96 22.62 -22.41
N VAL A 591 6.06 22.35 -23.10
CA VAL A 591 6.74 21.06 -23.09
C VAL A 591 8.11 21.25 -22.45
N GLN A 592 8.47 20.36 -21.53
CA GLN A 592 9.73 20.38 -20.80
C GLN A 592 10.00 21.69 -20.06
N LYS A 593 8.96 22.26 -19.45
CA LYS A 593 9.09 23.45 -18.59
C LYS A 593 8.88 23.11 -17.14
N ILE A 594 9.60 23.81 -16.26
CA ILE A 594 9.60 23.53 -14.81
C ILE A 594 9.49 24.82 -14.01
N LEU A 595 8.79 24.74 -12.87
CA LEU A 595 8.81 25.77 -11.84
C LEU A 595 9.66 25.27 -10.66
N ILE A 596 10.55 26.14 -10.19
CA ILE A 596 11.46 25.89 -9.08
C ILE A 596 11.42 27.07 -8.10
N ASP A 597 11.76 26.85 -6.82
CA ASP A 597 11.84 27.93 -5.83
C ASP A 597 12.96 28.93 -6.16
N GLU A 598 12.72 30.21 -5.86
CA GLU A 598 13.67 31.31 -6.09
C GLU A 598 15.01 31.11 -5.38
N ARG A 599 15.01 30.55 -4.16
CA ARG A 599 16.25 30.25 -3.42
C ARG A 599 17.01 29.09 -4.06
N VAL A 600 16.29 28.08 -4.55
CA VAL A 600 16.90 26.93 -5.24
C VAL A 600 17.55 27.39 -6.55
N ALA A 601 16.86 28.24 -7.31
CA ALA A 601 17.38 28.87 -8.51
C ALA A 601 18.68 29.65 -8.24
N GLY A 602 18.71 30.46 -7.16
CA GLY A 602 19.91 31.18 -6.73
C GLY A 602 21.09 30.28 -6.31
N ILE A 603 20.82 29.15 -5.63
CA ILE A 603 21.87 28.20 -5.20
C ILE A 603 22.50 27.50 -6.41
N ILE A 604 21.66 27.02 -7.32
CA ILE A 604 22.10 26.31 -8.53
C ILE A 604 22.66 27.32 -9.57
N GLY A 605 22.31 28.60 -9.48
CA GLY A 605 22.73 29.67 -10.39
C GLY A 605 22.05 29.54 -11.75
N VAL A 606 20.72 29.50 -11.75
CA VAL A 606 19.85 29.34 -12.93
C VAL A 606 18.78 30.43 -12.86
N ASP A 607 18.54 31.15 -13.94
CA ASP A 607 17.49 32.16 -14.05
C ASP A 607 16.32 31.70 -14.95
N ILE A 608 15.29 32.54 -15.08
CA ILE A 608 14.15 32.26 -15.97
C ILE A 608 14.65 32.19 -17.42
N GLY A 609 14.32 31.11 -18.12
CA GLY A 609 14.74 30.82 -19.49
C GLY A 609 15.96 29.89 -19.59
N ASP A 610 16.65 29.63 -18.48
CA ASP A 610 17.81 28.74 -18.48
C ASP A 610 17.41 27.26 -18.43
N ASN A 611 18.33 26.40 -18.87
CA ASN A 611 18.16 24.95 -18.87
C ASN A 611 18.67 24.31 -17.58
N VAL A 612 17.87 23.41 -17.02
CA VAL A 612 18.20 22.58 -15.86
C VAL A 612 18.03 21.10 -16.22
N SER A 613 18.97 20.27 -15.78
CA SER A 613 18.88 18.82 -15.91
C SER A 613 18.24 18.21 -14.66
N VAL A 614 17.15 17.50 -14.85
CA VAL A 614 16.41 16.75 -13.83
C VAL A 614 16.89 15.30 -13.87
N GLU A 615 17.61 14.87 -12.84
CA GLU A 615 18.06 13.49 -12.67
C GLU A 615 17.18 12.78 -11.63
N ILE A 616 16.53 11.69 -12.03
CA ILE A 616 15.68 10.92 -11.13
C ILE A 616 16.57 9.95 -10.35
N LEU A 617 16.74 10.20 -9.05
CA LEU A 617 17.60 9.41 -8.18
C LEU A 617 17.08 7.97 -8.05
N GLY A 618 18.01 7.02 -8.05
CA GLY A 618 17.68 5.59 -8.14
C GLY A 618 17.40 5.11 -9.58
N THR A 619 17.35 6.02 -10.56
CA THR A 619 17.34 5.71 -11.98
C THR A 619 18.53 6.38 -12.66
N ARG A 620 19.03 5.84 -13.77
CA ARG A 620 20.02 6.55 -14.59
C ARG A 620 19.35 7.50 -15.60
N VAL A 621 18.12 7.93 -15.37
CA VAL A 621 17.36 8.78 -16.30
C VAL A 621 17.58 10.25 -15.96
N THR A 622 17.97 11.00 -16.99
CA THR A 622 18.17 12.45 -16.94
C THR A 622 17.34 13.09 -18.04
N ALA A 623 16.60 14.14 -17.72
CA ALA A 623 15.80 14.90 -18.66
C ALA A 623 16.12 16.39 -18.51
N ASN A 624 16.14 17.13 -19.62
CA ASN A 624 16.39 18.56 -19.60
C ASN A 624 15.07 19.32 -19.62
N PHE A 625 14.99 20.34 -18.77
CA PHE A 625 13.87 21.24 -18.62
C PHE A 625 14.33 22.69 -18.70
N THR A 626 13.45 23.58 -19.11
CA THR A 626 13.68 25.02 -19.10
C THR A 626 12.90 25.65 -17.94
N VAL A 627 13.56 26.49 -17.14
CA VAL A 627 12.92 27.18 -16.01
C VAL A 627 11.99 28.27 -16.56
N LYS A 628 10.68 28.12 -16.35
CA LYS A 628 9.69 29.11 -16.83
C LYS A 628 9.38 30.21 -15.82
N GLY A 629 9.38 29.85 -14.54
CA GLY A 629 9.04 30.76 -13.46
C GLY A 629 9.61 30.28 -12.13
N LEU A 630 9.75 31.24 -11.21
CA LEU A 630 10.32 31.03 -9.88
C LEU A 630 9.23 31.11 -8.82
N ILE A 631 9.15 30.11 -7.95
CA ILE A 631 8.15 30.05 -6.87
C ILE A 631 8.63 30.89 -5.69
N ASN A 632 7.77 31.78 -5.20
CA ASN A 632 7.97 32.49 -3.94
C ASN A 632 7.59 31.57 -2.77
N GLY A 633 8.59 31.19 -1.98
CA GLY A 633 8.39 30.21 -0.91
C GLY A 633 7.39 30.62 0.17
N GLU A 634 7.34 31.90 0.56
CA GLU A 634 6.40 32.36 1.59
C GLU A 634 4.94 32.32 1.12
N LYS A 635 4.70 32.58 -0.17
CA LYS A 635 3.37 32.46 -0.75
C LYS A 635 2.99 31.00 -0.92
N TYR A 636 3.91 30.15 -1.39
CA TYR A 636 3.67 28.72 -1.57
C TYR A 636 3.30 28.02 -0.25
N ASP A 637 4.04 28.29 0.82
CA ASP A 637 3.82 27.65 2.13
C ASP A 637 2.47 28.09 2.78
N LYS A 638 1.85 29.18 2.29
CA LYS A 638 0.53 29.68 2.72
C LYS A 638 -0.62 29.21 1.81
N LEU A 639 -0.33 28.53 0.70
CA LEU A 639 -1.37 28.04 -0.19
C LEU A 639 -2.23 26.99 0.51
N ALA A 640 -3.53 27.22 0.48
CA ALA A 640 -4.54 26.28 0.91
C ALA A 640 -5.16 25.59 -0.30
N ASP A 641 -5.34 24.29 -0.19
CA ASP A 641 -6.05 23.49 -1.18
C ASP A 641 -7.57 23.56 -0.95
N MET A 642 -8.36 22.97 -1.84
CA MET A 642 -9.83 23.05 -1.80
C MET A 642 -10.48 22.47 -0.53
N ASP A 643 -9.76 21.61 0.20
CA ASP A 643 -10.20 21.05 1.48
C ASP A 643 -9.79 21.90 2.70
N GLY A 644 -9.16 23.06 2.47
CA GLY A 644 -8.59 23.93 3.51
C GLY A 644 -7.25 23.43 4.07
N GLY A 645 -6.72 22.32 3.56
CA GLY A 645 -5.43 21.77 3.96
C GLY A 645 -4.24 22.46 3.27
N PRO A 646 -3.01 22.22 3.72
CA PRO A 646 -1.80 22.74 3.07
C PRO A 646 -1.60 22.12 1.68
N TYR A 647 -1.22 22.95 0.71
CA TYR A 647 -0.97 22.52 -0.66
C TYR A 647 0.42 21.89 -0.85
N GLY A 648 0.50 20.79 -1.62
CA GLY A 648 1.77 20.22 -2.09
C GLY A 648 1.98 18.73 -1.81
N PRO A 649 3.14 18.18 -2.21
CA PRO A 649 3.55 16.82 -1.89
C PRO A 649 4.06 16.71 -0.45
N VAL A 650 4.16 15.47 0.04
CA VAL A 650 4.47 15.16 1.44
C VAL A 650 5.75 14.34 1.53
N ARG A 651 6.57 14.58 2.56
CA ARG A 651 7.76 13.79 2.87
C ARG A 651 7.70 13.18 4.27
N ILE A 652 8.46 12.11 4.45
CA ILE A 652 8.65 11.44 5.75
C ILE A 652 10.01 11.89 6.28
N LEU A 653 10.04 12.40 7.50
CA LEU A 653 11.27 12.80 8.18
C LEU A 653 11.99 11.57 8.76
N GLU A 654 13.27 11.70 9.12
CA GLU A 654 14.07 10.59 9.66
C GLU A 654 13.52 10.06 11.00
N ASP A 655 12.81 10.91 11.75
CA ASP A 655 12.11 10.55 12.99
C ASP A 655 10.76 9.85 12.75
N GLY A 656 10.36 9.65 11.49
CA GLY A 656 9.11 9.04 11.09
C GLY A 656 7.90 9.98 11.09
N SER A 657 8.09 11.26 11.44
CA SER A 657 7.04 12.27 11.33
C SER A 657 6.81 12.68 9.88
N VAL A 658 5.63 13.24 9.59
CA VAL A 658 5.18 13.54 8.22
C VAL A 658 4.91 15.03 8.10
N ARG A 659 5.49 15.68 7.08
CA ARG A 659 5.18 17.08 6.75
C ARG A 659 5.04 17.31 5.25
N VAL A 660 4.31 18.37 4.90
CA VAL A 660 4.30 18.88 3.53
C VAL A 660 5.71 19.37 3.18
N CYS A 661 6.13 19.12 1.95
CA CYS A 661 7.40 19.62 1.43
C CYS A 661 7.32 21.14 1.30
N ASN A 662 8.35 21.83 1.77
CA ASN A 662 8.44 23.29 1.58
C ASN A 662 8.78 23.59 0.11
N SER A 663 8.59 24.84 -0.31
CA SER A 663 8.90 25.27 -1.68
C SER A 663 10.28 24.84 -2.20
N THR A 664 11.31 24.85 -1.36
CA THR A 664 12.70 24.47 -1.71
C THR A 664 12.91 22.98 -1.97
N GLU A 665 11.94 22.14 -1.59
CA GLU A 665 12.00 20.68 -1.67
C GLU A 665 11.07 20.13 -2.76
N VAL A 666 10.39 21.00 -3.52
CA VAL A 666 9.38 20.64 -4.51
C VAL A 666 9.75 21.17 -5.89
N ILE A 667 9.44 20.38 -6.92
CA ILE A 667 9.37 20.86 -8.30
C ILE A 667 7.95 20.72 -8.82
N ILE A 668 7.53 21.68 -9.64
CA ILE A 668 6.22 21.65 -10.31
C ILE A 668 6.44 21.55 -11.81
N ILE A 669 5.82 20.54 -12.41
CA ILE A 669 5.93 20.24 -13.85
C ILE A 669 4.54 20.06 -14.46
N PRO A 670 4.38 20.28 -15.78
CA PRO A 670 3.17 19.90 -16.49
C PRO A 670 2.89 18.40 -16.36
N LEU A 671 1.60 18.05 -16.34
CA LEU A 671 1.13 16.66 -16.28
C LEU A 671 1.77 15.79 -17.37
N GLU A 672 1.86 16.32 -18.59
CA GLU A 672 2.39 15.59 -19.75
C GLU A 672 3.90 15.32 -19.67
N ASP A 673 4.65 16.22 -19.04
CA ASP A 673 6.08 16.02 -18.82
C ASP A 673 6.34 14.93 -17.77
N ALA A 674 5.49 14.82 -16.75
CA ALA A 674 5.57 13.73 -15.78
C ALA A 674 5.30 12.35 -16.42
N LEU A 675 4.33 12.28 -17.32
CA LEU A 675 4.04 11.08 -18.11
C LEU A 675 5.23 10.72 -19.01
N ARG A 676 5.81 11.70 -19.70
CA ARG A 676 7.00 11.50 -20.53
C ARG A 676 8.22 11.04 -19.73
N LEU A 677 8.44 11.60 -18.53
CA LEU A 677 9.49 11.14 -17.62
C LEU A 677 9.29 9.67 -17.23
N GLN A 678 8.05 9.28 -16.93
CA GLN A 678 7.72 7.89 -16.64
C GLN A 678 7.98 6.99 -17.86
N ASP A 679 7.64 7.42 -19.07
CA ASP A 679 7.90 6.67 -20.31
C ASP A 679 9.40 6.49 -20.58
N LEU A 680 10.23 7.50 -20.30
CA LEU A 680 11.69 7.39 -20.41
C LEU A 680 12.27 6.38 -19.40
N VAL A 681 11.74 6.38 -18.17
CA VAL A 681 12.08 5.38 -17.16
C VAL A 681 11.64 3.97 -17.59
N ASN A 682 10.44 3.86 -18.16
CA ASN A 682 9.91 2.62 -18.73
C ASN A 682 10.79 2.10 -19.87
N ALA A 683 11.23 2.96 -20.78
CA ALA A 683 12.08 2.58 -21.91
C ALA A 683 13.50 2.15 -21.48
N LYS A 684 14.05 2.77 -20.43
CA LYS A 684 15.40 2.44 -19.93
C LYS A 684 15.42 1.20 -19.04
N TYR A 685 14.32 0.94 -18.35
CA TYR A 685 14.15 -0.20 -17.46
C TYR A 685 12.88 -0.98 -17.83
N PRO A 686 12.76 -1.53 -19.05
CA PRO A 686 11.55 -2.23 -19.49
C PRO A 686 11.26 -3.46 -18.61
N GLU A 687 12.30 -4.00 -18.00
CA GLU A 687 12.26 -5.13 -17.07
C GLU A 687 11.76 -4.78 -15.67
N ARG A 688 11.94 -3.52 -15.21
CA ARG A 688 11.52 -3.09 -13.87
C ARG A 688 11.47 -1.58 -13.72
N PRO A 689 10.50 -0.88 -14.32
CA PRO A 689 10.47 0.57 -14.22
C PRO A 689 10.02 1.02 -12.83
N PRO A 690 10.81 1.85 -12.13
CA PRO A 690 10.34 2.53 -10.93
C PRO A 690 9.23 3.52 -11.29
N GLN A 691 8.20 3.59 -10.45
CA GLN A 691 7.18 4.63 -10.56
C GLN A 691 7.70 5.91 -9.90
N VAL A 692 7.79 6.96 -10.70
CA VAL A 692 8.29 8.28 -10.27
C VAL A 692 7.16 9.10 -9.66
N THR A 693 5.98 9.05 -10.26
CA THR A 693 4.77 9.72 -9.79
C THR A 693 3.57 8.77 -9.81
N VAL A 694 2.57 9.06 -9.00
CA VAL A 694 1.32 8.30 -8.89
C VAL A 694 0.13 9.26 -8.87
N LEU A 695 -1.03 8.79 -9.36
CA LEU A 695 -2.25 9.60 -9.32
C LEU A 695 -2.70 9.74 -7.87
N SER A 696 -2.69 10.97 -7.37
CA SER A 696 -2.99 11.28 -5.97
C SER A 696 -4.41 11.82 -5.78
N GLU A 697 -4.81 12.76 -6.64
CA GLU A 697 -6.05 13.51 -6.54
C GLU A 697 -6.67 13.69 -7.94
N ILE A 698 -8.00 13.69 -7.98
CA ILE A 698 -8.81 14.06 -9.14
C ILE A 698 -9.68 15.22 -8.70
N ILE A 699 -9.69 16.33 -9.44
CA ILE A 699 -10.50 17.51 -9.12
C ILE A 699 -11.34 17.86 -10.34
N PHE A 700 -12.59 18.22 -10.11
CA PHE A 700 -13.50 18.62 -11.17
C PHE A 700 -14.62 19.53 -10.67
N GLN A 701 -15.28 20.22 -11.58
CA GLN A 701 -16.46 21.03 -11.27
C GLN A 701 -17.72 20.36 -11.84
N PRO A 702 -18.75 20.08 -11.02
CA PRO A 702 -20.03 19.61 -11.54
C PRO A 702 -20.71 20.73 -12.36
N GLY A 703 -21.28 20.38 -13.50
CA GLY A 703 -22.00 21.28 -14.40
C GLY A 703 -23.26 21.87 -13.75
N LYS A 704 -23.67 23.05 -14.22
CA LYS A 704 -24.77 23.85 -13.63
C LYS A 704 -26.14 23.16 -13.66
N SER A 705 -26.30 22.05 -14.39
CA SER A 705 -27.54 21.26 -14.48
C SER A 705 -27.78 20.31 -13.30
N VAL A 706 -26.86 20.23 -12.33
CA VAL A 706 -26.90 19.24 -11.21
C VAL A 706 -27.08 19.88 -9.82
N ASN A 707 -27.29 21.21 -9.73
CA ASN A 707 -27.57 21.89 -8.45
C ASN A 707 -29.04 21.83 -8.03
#